data_AF-A0AAD9V1X7-F1
#
_entry.id   AF-A0AAD9V1X7-F1
#
_cell.length_a   1.000
_cell.length_b   1.000
_cell.length_c   1.000
_cell.angle_alpha   90.00
_cell.angle_beta   90.00
_cell.angle_gamma   90.00
#
_symmetry.space_group_name_H-M   'P 1'
#
loop_
_entity.id
_entity.type
_entity.pdbx_description
1 polymer ?
#
loop_
_entity_poly.entity_id
_entity_poly.type
_entity_poly.pdbx_seq_one_letter_code
_entity_poly.pdbx_strand_id
1 'polypeptide(L)'
;MFSTLGARLIKIGAVGGGGLGVGGLTGFLVWYFAFRNDNPAARGRYEKHTVATDTLECSEIGNKILAKDGSAVDAAIAAMFCLGVINMHSSGIGGGGVMLVYNRSAKAASIIDFRETAPLIVSNFTPNATGVDESRFGGLAIAVPGEVKGMYQASQKYGRLPWKELVEPAIKLARDGFKISAAVAEALNITPYIKEYIERDPGLRELLLDKDNNTYKEGDEITNKKYAKTLEIIQQDPESFYNGTLAKNISRDMRNINSKVSRRDLRNYRAVIREPKKGNLSNMAMYLSPPPSSGAVLALILNILKGYEMTPTDLRSDDASVLTYHRIIEAFKFAYAWRSRLGDPAFNSEVQRSAEEMLDQKLGDQLQQKIQYNRTHHNVSYYAKYFSHADYGTTHISVLAENGDAVAVTTSINFRFGCRYRSMDTGIIYNNDMADFDIPGYEVVDNISPSPFNFPEPGKRPFSSMTPTILTDDNGDVQVVIGASGGKRITTAVSLVLMNKLWFGMTLPEAVKKPRLHNHLVPDQNVTIERKKEYRLKEEIVEGLKRMGHWVQDGKESEFAVVQAVYRERQGPIYAESDPRKLIKIGAGLGLSGLAVFLVLHFESRNDNPRPAARGKYENQTVGKYENQTVATDTQKCSEIGNEILAKDGSAVDAAIAAMFCLGVINMHSSGIGGGGVMLVYNRSTKAASIIDFRETAPLIVSNFTPDATGKNESRFGGLAIAVPGEVKGMYQASQKYGRLPWKELVEPAIKLARDGFKISAAVAQALNITPYIKEHIERDPGLRELFLDKDNNTYKEGDEITNKKYAKTLEIIQQDPESFYSGTLAKNISRDMRNINSKVSRRDLRNYRAAIREPKKGNLSNMTMYLSPPPSSGAVLALILNILKGYKMTKADIDGDDASILTYHRIIEAFKFAYAWRSRLGDPAFNSEVQRSAEEMLDQKLGDQLRQKIQYNRTHHNVSYYAKYFSHADYGTTHISVLAKNGDAVAVTTTINLRFGCRYRSMDTGIIYNNQMADFDIPDHEVEDNIHPSPFNFPEPGKRPFSSMTPTILTDDNGDVQVVIGASGGKRITTAVSLVLMNKLWFGMTLPEAVKKQRLHNHLVPDRNVTIERKEKYRLKEEIVEGLRRMGHWVQDGKKNEFAVVQAVYREGQGPIYAESDPRKFGAPAGQ
;
A
#
# COMPACT_ATOMS: atom_id res chain seq x y z
N MET A 1 -61.68 -6.32 13.78
CA MET A 1 -62.72 -7.35 14.06
C MET A 1 -62.05 -8.58 14.67
N PHE A 2 -62.80 -9.34 15.48
CA PHE A 2 -62.63 -10.74 15.99
C PHE A 2 -61.51 -11.62 15.38
N SER A 3 -60.73 -12.52 16.04
CA SER A 3 -60.72 -13.19 17.38
C SER A 3 -61.76 -14.34 17.58
N THR A 4 -61.60 -15.40 18.40
CA THR A 4 -60.62 -15.78 19.47
C THR A 4 -60.67 -17.33 19.76
N LEU A 5 -59.85 -17.86 20.70
CA LEU A 5 -59.88 -19.23 21.32
C LEU A 5 -59.47 -20.43 20.40
N GLY A 6 -59.09 -21.66 20.84
CA GLY A 6 -58.43 -22.17 22.09
C GLY A 6 -59.30 -22.87 23.18
N ALA A 7 -58.90 -23.93 23.92
CA ALA A 7 -57.90 -25.04 23.80
C ALA A 7 -58.09 -26.10 24.95
N ARG A 8 -57.93 -27.44 24.75
CA ARG A 8 -58.12 -28.55 25.75
C ARG A 8 -57.47 -29.93 25.33
N LEU A 9 -57.35 -31.01 26.15
CA LEU A 9 -56.82 -31.25 27.53
C LEU A 9 -56.93 -32.76 28.02
N ILE A 10 -55.91 -33.27 28.76
CA ILE A 10 -55.88 -34.33 29.84
C ILE A 10 -56.20 -35.84 29.58
N LYS A 11 -55.27 -36.75 29.98
CA LYS A 11 -55.38 -37.87 31.00
C LYS A 11 -54.22 -38.89 30.83
N ILE A 12 -53.72 -39.68 31.80
CA ILE A 12 -53.56 -39.74 33.28
C ILE A 12 -52.85 -41.10 33.53
N GLY A 13 -51.93 -41.21 34.50
CA GLY A 13 -51.30 -42.48 34.94
C GLY A 13 -50.28 -42.23 36.06
N ALA A 14 -50.10 -43.15 37.03
CA ALA A 14 -49.36 -42.86 38.26
C ALA A 14 -48.77 -44.12 38.97
N VAL A 15 -47.99 -43.85 40.03
CA VAL A 15 -47.32 -44.77 41.00
C VAL A 15 -45.91 -45.24 40.60
N GLY A 16 -44.91 -44.98 41.48
CA GLY A 16 -43.64 -45.73 41.52
C GLY A 16 -42.34 -44.94 41.79
N GLY A 17 -41.94 -44.77 43.06
CA GLY A 17 -40.52 -44.62 43.47
C GLY A 17 -39.86 -43.23 43.30
N GLY A 18 -39.37 -42.66 44.40
CA GLY A 18 -38.90 -41.27 44.49
C GLY A 18 -37.54 -40.91 43.87
N GLY A 19 -37.32 -39.59 43.73
CA GLY A 19 -36.02 -38.98 43.48
C GLY A 19 -36.05 -37.71 42.62
N LEU A 20 -35.41 -36.64 43.11
CA LEU A 20 -34.78 -35.54 42.34
C LEU A 20 -35.57 -34.81 41.21
N GLY A 21 -36.21 -33.68 41.58
CA GLY A 21 -35.70 -32.35 41.17
C GLY A 21 -36.07 -31.71 39.80
N VAL A 22 -35.90 -30.38 39.78
CA VAL A 22 -35.80 -29.48 38.61
C VAL A 22 -37.03 -29.39 37.67
N GLY A 23 -38.02 -28.57 38.06
CA GLY A 23 -39.12 -28.11 37.17
C GLY A 23 -39.25 -26.59 37.00
N GLY A 24 -38.59 -25.77 37.81
CA GLY A 24 -38.86 -24.32 37.90
C GLY A 24 -38.09 -23.39 36.96
N LEU A 25 -36.95 -23.83 36.39
CA LEU A 25 -36.09 -22.93 35.58
C LEU A 25 -36.60 -22.65 34.16
N THR A 26 -37.47 -23.51 33.62
CA THR A 26 -37.92 -23.44 32.22
C THR A 26 -38.67 -22.16 31.89
N GLY A 27 -39.49 -21.64 32.81
CA GLY A 27 -40.23 -20.39 32.61
C GLY A 27 -39.33 -19.16 32.46
N PHE A 28 -38.28 -19.04 33.27
CA PHE A 28 -37.38 -17.88 33.23
C PHE A 28 -36.40 -17.96 32.03
N LEU A 29 -36.00 -19.17 31.65
CA LEU A 29 -35.16 -19.39 30.45
C LEU A 29 -35.88 -18.96 29.17
N VAL A 30 -37.19 -19.22 29.02
CA VAL A 30 -37.96 -18.76 27.86
C VAL A 30 -37.96 -17.22 27.77
N TRP A 31 -38.08 -16.51 28.90
CA TRP A 31 -38.02 -15.03 28.89
C TRP A 31 -36.61 -14.50 28.55
N TYR A 32 -35.56 -15.11 29.11
CA TYR A 32 -34.17 -14.71 28.87
C TYR A 32 -33.69 -15.02 27.43
N PHE A 33 -34.13 -16.13 26.83
CA PHE A 33 -33.76 -16.50 25.47
C PHE A 33 -34.67 -15.91 24.38
N ALA A 34 -35.89 -15.46 24.69
CA ALA A 34 -36.76 -14.81 23.70
C ALA A 34 -36.29 -13.41 23.26
N PHE A 35 -35.46 -12.72 24.06
CA PHE A 35 -35.09 -11.32 23.81
C PHE A 35 -33.59 -11.02 23.67
N ARG A 36 -32.69 -12.01 23.77
CA ARG A 36 -31.30 -11.82 23.30
C ARG A 36 -31.23 -11.99 21.78
N ASN A 37 -31.78 -10.99 21.10
CA ASN A 37 -31.97 -10.93 19.66
C ASN A 37 -30.62 -11.01 18.93
N ASP A 38 -30.30 -12.17 18.34
CA ASP A 38 -29.08 -12.44 17.56
C ASP A 38 -29.17 -11.79 16.15
N ASN A 39 -29.52 -10.51 16.14
CA ASN A 39 -29.65 -9.68 14.95
C ASN A 39 -28.26 -9.26 14.48
N PRO A 40 -27.87 -9.52 13.21
CA PRO A 40 -26.59 -9.06 12.66
C PRO A 40 -26.37 -7.54 12.79
N ALA A 41 -27.45 -6.75 12.83
CA ALA A 41 -27.42 -5.30 13.06
C ALA A 41 -27.18 -4.87 14.53
N ALA A 42 -26.93 -5.79 15.46
CA ALA A 42 -26.52 -5.46 16.83
C ALA A 42 -25.00 -5.61 17.06
N ARG A 43 -24.30 -6.38 16.21
CA ARG A 43 -22.88 -6.68 16.42
C ARG A 43 -22.03 -5.46 16.07
N GLY A 44 -21.17 -5.07 17.01
CA GLY A 44 -20.30 -3.92 16.85
C GLY A 44 -21.03 -2.58 16.81
N ARG A 45 -22.22 -2.44 17.41
CA ARG A 45 -22.95 -1.16 17.49
C ARG A 45 -22.42 -0.26 18.62
N TYR A 46 -22.31 1.04 18.36
CA TYR A 46 -21.85 2.12 19.27
C TYR A 46 -22.81 3.32 19.15
N GLU A 47 -22.78 4.24 20.12
CA GLU A 47 -23.77 5.36 20.16
C GLU A 47 -23.14 6.75 20.02
N LYS A 48 -21.94 6.95 20.56
CA LYS A 48 -21.27 8.25 20.65
C LYS A 48 -20.02 8.31 19.78
N HIS A 49 -19.14 7.36 20.03
CA HIS A 49 -17.78 7.31 19.54
C HIS A 49 -17.34 5.84 19.53
N THR A 50 -16.28 5.50 18.82
CA THR A 50 -15.71 4.14 18.83
C THR A 50 -14.27 4.17 18.31
N VAL A 51 -13.54 3.07 18.47
CA VAL A 51 -12.21 2.79 17.92
C VAL A 51 -12.15 1.31 17.62
N ALA A 52 -11.74 0.90 16.42
CA ALA A 52 -11.71 -0.52 16.05
C ALA A 52 -10.37 -0.91 15.41
N THR A 53 -9.55 -1.74 16.06
CA THR A 53 -8.16 -2.08 15.66
C THR A 53 -7.93 -3.55 15.47
N ASP A 54 -6.96 -3.98 14.68
CA ASP A 54 -6.72 -5.41 14.44
C ASP A 54 -6.60 -6.28 15.67
N THR A 55 -6.26 -5.72 16.82
CA THR A 55 -6.43 -6.40 18.09
C THR A 55 -7.50 -5.70 18.93
N LEU A 56 -8.17 -6.41 19.83
CA LEU A 56 -9.21 -5.78 20.63
C LEU A 56 -8.61 -4.73 21.60
N GLU A 57 -7.44 -5.03 22.14
CA GLU A 57 -6.74 -4.29 23.18
C GLU A 57 -6.42 -2.85 22.77
N CYS A 58 -6.07 -2.62 21.50
CA CYS A 58 -5.74 -1.29 21.01
C CYS A 58 -6.99 -0.51 20.54
N SER A 59 -8.06 -1.24 20.23
CA SER A 59 -9.43 -0.71 20.10
C SER A 59 -9.85 -0.11 21.42
N GLU A 60 -9.66 -0.87 22.50
CA GLU A 60 -9.94 -0.39 23.83
C GLU A 60 -9.05 0.80 24.23
N ILE A 61 -7.75 0.79 23.94
CA ILE A 61 -6.86 1.89 24.32
C ILE A 61 -7.24 3.20 23.62
N GLY A 62 -7.57 3.18 22.32
CA GLY A 62 -8.07 4.38 21.66
C GLY A 62 -9.42 4.85 22.20
N ASN A 63 -10.35 3.93 22.44
CA ASN A 63 -11.65 4.26 23.06
C ASN A 63 -11.49 4.87 24.46
N LYS A 64 -10.52 4.38 25.26
CA LYS A 64 -10.21 4.90 26.60
C LYS A 64 -9.61 6.31 26.59
N ILE A 65 -9.12 6.79 25.44
CA ILE A 65 -8.68 8.17 25.25
C ILE A 65 -9.83 9.07 24.74
N LEU A 66 -10.69 8.60 23.84
CA LEU A 66 -11.93 9.32 23.48
C LEU A 66 -12.78 9.60 24.73
N ALA A 67 -12.91 8.60 25.60
CA ALA A 67 -13.62 8.70 26.88
C ALA A 67 -12.95 9.65 27.91
N LYS A 68 -11.79 10.23 27.59
CA LYS A 68 -11.09 11.27 28.38
C LYS A 68 -11.23 12.68 27.78
N ASP A 69 -12.09 12.88 26.78
CA ASP A 69 -12.08 14.07 25.90
C ASP A 69 -10.74 14.29 25.20
N GLY A 70 -9.98 13.20 24.97
CA GLY A 70 -8.96 13.22 23.95
C GLY A 70 -9.62 13.38 22.60
N SER A 71 -9.08 14.26 21.76
CA SER A 71 -9.58 14.32 20.39
C SER A 71 -9.24 13.02 19.69
N ALA A 72 -9.86 12.80 18.56
CA ALA A 72 -9.68 11.56 17.85
C ALA A 72 -8.23 11.32 17.39
N VAL A 73 -7.43 12.40 17.26
CA VAL A 73 -5.96 12.43 17.24
C VAL A 73 -5.35 11.68 18.43
N ASP A 74 -5.71 12.04 19.65
CA ASP A 74 -5.15 11.45 20.86
C ASP A 74 -5.51 9.97 20.97
N ALA A 75 -6.77 9.66 20.64
CA ALA A 75 -7.32 8.30 20.64
C ALA A 75 -6.67 7.41 19.59
N ALA A 76 -6.32 8.02 18.46
CA ALA A 76 -5.35 7.50 17.56
C ALA A 76 -4.04 7.19 18.29
N ILE A 77 -3.24 8.22 18.60
CA ILE A 77 -1.85 8.15 19.11
C ILE A 77 -1.64 6.98 20.07
N ALA A 78 -2.50 6.85 21.08
CA ALA A 78 -2.40 5.79 22.08
C ALA A 78 -2.66 4.37 21.52
N ALA A 79 -3.63 4.22 20.62
CA ALA A 79 -3.90 2.97 19.93
C ALA A 79 -2.76 2.63 18.93
N MET A 80 -2.10 3.65 18.37
CA MET A 80 -0.91 3.49 17.54
C MET A 80 0.29 2.93 18.29
N PHE A 81 0.52 3.54 19.44
CA PHE A 81 1.45 3.11 20.47
C PHE A 81 1.10 1.69 20.92
N CYS A 82 -0.19 1.36 21.04
CA CYS A 82 -0.65 0.07 21.56
C CYS A 82 -0.46 -1.10 20.60
N LEU A 83 -0.90 -1.06 19.34
CA LEU A 83 -0.53 -2.20 18.48
C LEU A 83 0.98 -2.11 18.25
N GLY A 84 1.50 -0.86 18.35
CA GLY A 84 2.86 -0.48 18.69
C GLY A 84 3.51 -1.26 19.80
N VAL A 85 2.78 -2.11 20.49
CA VAL A 85 3.27 -3.20 21.31
C VAL A 85 2.69 -4.56 20.87
N ILE A 86 1.38 -4.67 20.66
CA ILE A 86 0.71 -5.98 20.59
C ILE A 86 0.84 -6.68 19.24
N ASN A 87 0.41 -6.03 18.16
CA ASN A 87 0.77 -6.53 16.85
C ASN A 87 2.20 -6.09 16.59
N MET A 88 3.13 -6.69 17.33
CA MET A 88 4.50 -6.71 16.88
C MET A 88 4.67 -7.40 15.55
N HIS A 89 3.66 -8.15 15.14
CA HIS A 89 3.58 -8.71 13.81
C HIS A 89 2.91 -7.77 12.86
N SER A 90 2.63 -6.50 13.20
CA SER A 90 2.16 -5.48 12.28
C SER A 90 2.06 -4.07 12.78
N SER A 91 2.92 -3.55 13.68
CA SER A 91 2.72 -2.23 14.31
C SER A 91 3.74 -1.68 15.27
N GLY A 92 4.44 -0.55 15.00
CA GLY A 92 4.94 0.27 16.12
C GLY A 92 5.83 1.45 15.82
N ILE A 93 6.08 2.26 16.90
CA ILE A 93 6.77 3.57 17.10
C ILE A 93 8.20 3.68 16.53
N GLY A 94 8.48 2.89 15.52
CA GLY A 94 9.70 2.84 14.79
C GLY A 94 9.72 2.74 13.26
N GLY A 95 8.54 2.57 12.71
CA GLY A 95 8.30 2.85 11.33
C GLY A 95 8.00 4.29 10.93
N GLY A 96 6.74 4.65 10.73
CA GLY A 96 6.17 6.01 10.68
C GLY A 96 4.84 6.04 9.97
N GLY A 97 4.37 7.10 9.26
CA GLY A 97 3.02 7.21 8.54
C GLY A 97 1.97 8.35 8.26
N VAL A 98 0.66 8.07 8.12
CA VAL A 98 -0.39 8.96 7.51
C VAL A 98 -1.94 8.80 7.75
N MET A 99 -2.52 9.23 8.87
CA MET A 99 -3.95 9.14 9.24
C MET A 99 -4.82 10.18 8.53
N LEU A 100 -5.85 10.73 9.20
CA LEU A 100 -6.54 11.99 8.83
C LEU A 100 -7.44 12.65 9.97
N VAL A 101 -7.72 13.99 10.00
CA VAL A 101 -8.62 14.85 10.88
C VAL A 101 -9.73 15.68 10.17
N TYR A 102 -10.93 15.17 9.88
CA TYR A 102 -12.19 15.93 9.72
C TYR A 102 -12.58 16.73 10.93
N ASN A 103 -12.12 17.98 10.94
CA ASN A 103 -12.71 18.94 11.84
C ASN A 103 -14.15 19.22 11.40
N ARG A 104 -15.11 18.71 12.19
CA ARG A 104 -16.56 18.83 11.96
C ARG A 104 -17.01 20.26 11.83
N SER A 105 -16.57 21.08 12.77
CA SER A 105 -17.01 22.46 12.90
C SER A 105 -16.61 23.30 11.68
N ALA A 106 -15.42 23.04 11.14
CA ALA A 106 -14.85 23.87 10.10
C ALA A 106 -15.19 23.37 8.67
N LYS A 107 -15.73 22.15 8.52
CA LYS A 107 -15.70 21.39 7.24
C LYS A 107 -14.31 21.50 6.58
N ALA A 108 -13.29 21.41 7.44
CA ALA A 108 -11.89 21.61 7.12
C ALA A 108 -11.04 20.35 7.39
N ALA A 109 -10.11 20.04 6.47
CA ALA A 109 -9.52 18.73 6.29
C ALA A 109 -8.04 18.67 5.93
N SER A 110 -7.39 17.55 6.26
CA SER A 110 -6.33 17.57 7.26
C SER A 110 -5.71 16.21 7.55
N ILE A 111 -4.48 15.83 7.17
CA ILE A 111 -3.62 16.35 6.12
C ILE A 111 -2.13 16.62 6.57
N ILE A 112 -1.27 15.70 7.06
CA ILE A 112 -0.22 15.93 8.08
C ILE A 112 1.08 15.06 7.98
N ASP A 113 0.89 13.78 7.79
CA ASP A 113 1.67 12.78 7.10
C ASP A 113 2.97 12.16 7.55
N PHE A 114 3.33 11.89 8.79
CA PHE A 114 4.61 11.22 9.08
C PHE A 114 5.32 10.06 8.17
N ARG A 115 4.91 9.53 6.95
CA ARG A 115 5.43 8.55 5.85
C ARG A 115 6.65 9.04 4.92
N GLU A 116 7.70 8.39 4.21
CA GLU A 116 9.34 8.33 4.26
C GLU A 116 10.31 8.58 3.11
N THR A 117 11.39 9.30 3.42
CA THR A 117 12.61 9.18 2.67
C THR A 117 13.38 7.97 3.17
N ALA A 118 14.41 7.69 2.44
CA ALA A 118 15.63 7.14 2.99
C ALA A 118 16.77 8.20 3.17
N PRO A 119 18.05 7.91 3.44
CA PRO A 119 18.97 8.88 4.05
C PRO A 119 20.19 9.45 3.24
N LEU A 120 20.78 10.60 3.62
CA LEU A 120 21.60 11.45 2.72
C LEU A 120 22.94 10.99 2.03
N ILE A 121 22.97 9.85 1.32
CA ILE A 121 23.92 9.35 0.28
C ILE A 121 23.18 8.33 -0.61
N VAL A 122 23.59 8.00 -1.86
CA VAL A 122 23.19 6.70 -2.45
C VAL A 122 24.05 6.03 -3.56
N SER A 123 24.26 4.66 -3.60
CA SER A 123 25.17 3.88 -4.53
C SER A 123 24.63 3.73 -5.97
N ASN A 124 25.44 3.00 -6.73
CA ASN A 124 25.25 1.93 -7.68
C ASN A 124 24.89 0.52 -7.17
N PHE A 125 24.14 -0.26 -7.96
CA PHE A 125 23.60 -1.57 -7.57
C PHE A 125 23.64 -2.72 -8.69
N THR A 126 24.67 -3.57 -8.87
CA THR A 126 24.99 -4.52 -10.01
C THR A 126 25.39 -6.01 -9.76
N PRO A 127 24.84 -7.06 -10.41
CA PRO A 127 24.81 -8.42 -9.96
C PRO A 127 26.13 -9.08 -9.85
N ASN A 128 26.57 -9.26 -8.61
CA ASN A 128 27.61 -10.23 -8.38
C ASN A 128 27.09 -11.63 -8.74
N ALA A 129 27.99 -12.42 -9.33
CA ALA A 129 27.72 -13.72 -9.96
C ALA A 129 26.99 -14.74 -9.09
N THR A 130 27.00 -14.60 -7.76
CA THR A 130 26.27 -15.55 -6.89
C THR A 130 24.77 -15.28 -6.89
N GLY A 131 24.34 -14.02 -7.04
CA GLY A 131 22.95 -13.59 -7.07
C GLY A 131 22.16 -13.93 -5.79
N VAL A 132 21.96 -12.93 -4.94
CA VAL A 132 20.97 -12.95 -3.86
C VAL A 132 20.05 -11.78 -4.01
N ASP A 133 18.99 -11.74 -3.22
CA ASP A 133 18.17 -10.58 -2.96
C ASP A 133 18.51 -10.00 -1.56
N GLU A 134 19.75 -9.51 -1.44
CA GLU A 134 20.46 -8.65 -0.45
C GLU A 134 20.22 -7.12 -0.51
N SER A 135 19.93 -6.49 -1.66
CA SER A 135 19.05 -6.87 -2.76
C SER A 135 17.77 -6.57 -2.16
N ARG A 136 16.92 -7.41 -1.66
CA ARG A 136 15.79 -6.92 -0.76
C ARG A 136 16.13 -6.14 2.15
N PHE A 137 16.56 -6.79 3.26
CA PHE A 137 17.23 -8.04 3.62
C PHE A 137 18.75 -8.09 3.51
N GLY A 138 19.35 -8.17 4.67
CA GLY A 138 20.29 -7.14 4.97
C GLY A 138 19.74 -5.70 4.85
N GLY A 139 20.17 -4.88 5.79
CA GLY A 139 20.86 -3.63 5.52
C GLY A 139 20.24 -2.64 4.58
N LEU A 140 20.45 -2.80 3.29
CA LEU A 140 19.79 -2.08 2.19
C LEU A 140 18.27 -2.15 2.22
N ALA A 141 17.77 -2.83 3.22
CA ALA A 141 16.73 -2.43 4.11
C ALA A 141 16.49 -0.98 4.56
N ILE A 142 16.83 -0.48 5.75
CA ILE A 142 16.13 0.67 6.42
C ILE A 142 16.67 2.13 6.36
N ALA A 143 15.75 3.08 6.52
CA ALA A 143 15.99 4.52 6.49
C ALA A 143 15.10 5.50 7.32
N VAL A 144 14.36 6.50 6.80
CA VAL A 144 14.06 7.77 7.54
C VAL A 144 12.82 7.87 8.47
N PRO A 145 12.84 7.39 9.71
CA PRO A 145 11.74 7.01 10.64
C PRO A 145 10.30 7.47 10.44
N GLY A 146 9.49 7.99 11.38
CA GLY A 146 8.26 8.76 11.07
C GLY A 146 7.09 8.94 12.06
N GLU A 147 7.20 9.35 13.37
CA GLU A 147 6.23 9.39 14.52
C GLU A 147 6.37 10.49 15.52
N VAL A 148 6.82 10.26 16.76
CA VAL A 148 6.27 10.94 17.94
C VAL A 148 5.92 12.43 17.80
N LYS A 149 6.49 13.40 17.00
CA LYS A 149 5.88 14.71 16.60
C LYS A 149 4.72 14.55 15.61
N GLY A 150 4.69 13.77 14.55
CA GLY A 150 3.46 13.78 13.76
C GLY A 150 2.27 13.35 14.64
N MET A 151 2.50 12.51 15.68
CA MET A 151 1.67 12.35 16.89
C MET A 151 1.77 13.55 17.90
N TYR A 152 2.94 14.13 18.16
CA TYR A 152 3.22 15.25 19.10
C TYR A 152 2.89 16.59 18.44
N GLN A 153 3.53 17.12 17.42
CA GLN A 153 2.95 17.86 16.26
C GLN A 153 1.65 17.26 15.64
N ALA A 154 0.93 16.36 16.32
CA ALA A 154 -0.54 16.40 16.41
C ALA A 154 -1.07 17.16 17.61
N SER A 155 -0.80 16.58 18.78
CA SER A 155 -1.05 17.06 20.13
C SER A 155 -0.77 18.56 20.26
N GLN A 156 0.32 19.06 19.67
CA GLN A 156 0.85 20.41 19.72
C GLN A 156 0.03 21.46 18.97
N LYS A 157 -1.27 21.29 18.69
CA LYS A 157 -2.21 22.30 18.13
C LYS A 157 -3.63 21.75 17.84
N TYR A 158 -3.91 20.46 17.60
CA TYR A 158 -5.30 19.91 17.54
C TYR A 158 -5.54 18.61 18.35
N GLY A 159 -4.51 17.87 18.80
CA GLY A 159 -4.71 16.96 19.93
C GLY A 159 -5.00 17.75 21.20
N ARG A 160 -5.72 17.16 22.16
CA ARG A 160 -6.20 17.81 23.39
C ARG A 160 -5.43 17.34 24.62
N LEU A 161 -5.05 16.07 24.67
CA LEU A 161 -4.38 15.49 25.83
C LEU A 161 -2.87 15.74 25.87
N PRO A 162 -2.27 15.73 27.08
CA PRO A 162 -0.82 15.79 27.23
C PRO A 162 -0.15 14.60 26.55
N TRP A 163 0.90 14.90 25.79
CA TRP A 163 1.74 13.94 25.09
C TRP A 163 2.02 12.64 25.88
N LYS A 164 2.36 12.81 27.16
CA LYS A 164 2.68 11.75 28.12
C LYS A 164 1.63 10.63 28.18
N GLU A 165 0.35 10.99 28.22
CA GLU A 165 -0.76 10.05 28.44
C GLU A 165 -0.99 9.12 27.26
N LEU A 166 -0.50 9.51 26.08
CA LEU A 166 -0.70 8.77 24.85
C LEU A 166 0.37 7.68 24.69
N VAL A 167 1.60 7.94 25.18
CA VAL A 167 2.69 6.96 25.26
C VAL A 167 2.48 5.90 26.35
N GLU A 168 1.97 6.33 27.51
CA GLU A 168 1.94 5.54 28.75
C GLU A 168 1.33 4.13 28.61
N PRO A 169 0.23 3.91 27.84
CA PRO A 169 -0.33 2.56 27.65
C PRO A 169 0.65 1.59 27.00
N ALA A 170 1.46 2.05 26.05
CA ALA A 170 2.47 1.22 25.38
C ALA A 170 3.70 0.98 26.25
N ILE A 171 4.12 1.95 27.06
CA ILE A 171 5.20 1.73 28.04
C ILE A 171 4.86 0.53 28.93
N LYS A 172 3.62 0.47 29.42
CA LYS A 172 3.13 -0.63 30.26
C LYS A 172 3.07 -1.95 29.50
N LEU A 173 2.36 -2.01 28.36
CA LEU A 173 2.29 -3.23 27.54
C LEU A 173 3.68 -3.77 27.19
N ALA A 174 4.64 -2.89 26.88
CA ALA A 174 5.99 -3.28 26.52
C ALA A 174 6.79 -3.79 27.73
N ARG A 175 6.75 -3.08 28.85
CA ARG A 175 7.55 -3.42 30.04
C ARG A 175 7.00 -4.62 30.79
N ASP A 176 5.68 -4.65 30.93
CA ASP A 176 4.96 -5.46 31.90
C ASP A 176 4.49 -6.77 31.23
N GLY A 177 3.95 -6.70 29.99
CA GLY A 177 3.73 -7.86 29.11
C GLY A 177 2.47 -7.79 28.25
N PHE A 178 2.41 -8.64 27.22
CA PHE A 178 1.22 -8.87 26.38
C PHE A 178 1.24 -10.27 25.75
N LYS A 179 0.14 -10.68 25.10
CA LYS A 179 -0.01 -11.99 24.46
C LYS A 179 0.21 -11.94 22.95
N ILE A 180 0.90 -12.95 22.43
CA ILE A 180 1.04 -13.25 21.00
C ILE A 180 -0.36 -13.54 20.42
N SER A 181 -0.90 -12.64 19.59
CA SER A 181 -2.14 -12.89 18.84
C SER A 181 -1.91 -13.97 17.76
N ALA A 182 -2.95 -14.61 17.21
CA ALA A 182 -2.68 -15.61 16.15
C ALA A 182 -2.15 -14.94 14.88
N ALA A 183 -2.38 -13.64 14.68
CA ALA A 183 -1.71 -12.90 13.64
C ALA A 183 -0.20 -12.87 13.89
N VAL A 184 0.23 -12.69 15.15
CA VAL A 184 1.61 -12.79 15.67
C VAL A 184 2.10 -14.24 15.83
N ALA A 185 1.25 -15.27 15.66
CA ALA A 185 1.67 -16.69 15.65
C ALA A 185 1.70 -17.37 14.26
N GLU A 186 0.78 -17.03 13.35
CA GLU A 186 0.72 -17.53 11.97
C GLU A 186 2.03 -17.16 11.25
N ALA A 187 2.30 -15.85 11.23
CA ALA A 187 3.56 -15.29 11.66
C ALA A 187 4.76 -16.24 11.73
N LEU A 188 5.00 -16.74 12.93
CA LEU A 188 6.18 -17.47 13.37
C LEU A 188 6.28 -18.83 12.66
N ASN A 189 5.31 -19.24 11.85
CA ASN A 189 5.20 -20.60 11.35
C ASN A 189 5.15 -20.73 9.83
N ILE A 190 5.19 -19.63 9.07
CA ILE A 190 4.83 -19.65 7.64
C ILE A 190 5.86 -20.17 6.63
N THR A 191 7.12 -20.36 6.98
CA THR A 191 8.11 -21.01 6.10
C THR A 191 9.28 -21.56 6.92
N PRO A 192 9.97 -22.66 6.57
CA PRO A 192 11.19 -23.07 7.29
C PRO A 192 12.30 -22.03 7.22
N TYR A 193 12.38 -21.36 6.07
CA TYR A 193 13.17 -20.15 5.86
C TYR A 193 12.69 -19.01 6.78
N ILE A 194 11.43 -18.97 7.25
CA ILE A 194 11.01 -18.09 8.35
C ILE A 194 11.55 -18.52 9.72
N LYS A 195 12.26 -19.66 9.88
CA LYS A 195 12.92 -20.13 11.13
C LYS A 195 14.44 -20.21 11.03
N GLU A 196 15.00 -20.72 9.93
CA GLU A 196 16.41 -20.44 9.56
C GLU A 196 16.61 -18.92 9.34
N TYR A 197 15.49 -18.23 9.44
CA TYR A 197 15.38 -16.95 10.04
C TYR A 197 14.76 -17.00 11.49
N ILE A 198 15.51 -16.98 12.64
CA ILE A 198 15.19 -16.42 14.03
C ILE A 198 16.18 -16.67 15.17
N GLU A 199 17.41 -16.80 14.80
CA GLU A 199 18.45 -17.25 15.67
C GLU A 199 19.76 -16.65 15.13
N ARG A 200 19.79 -15.49 14.42
CA ARG A 200 20.99 -14.78 13.89
C ARG A 200 21.50 -13.65 14.81
N ASP A 201 21.04 -13.21 15.99
CA ASP A 201 20.14 -13.71 17.06
C ASP A 201 20.72 -13.57 18.51
N PRO A 202 21.08 -12.38 19.05
CA PRO A 202 20.79 -11.98 20.42
C PRO A 202 19.36 -11.54 20.54
N GLY A 203 18.94 -10.46 19.88
CA GLY A 203 17.85 -9.70 20.43
C GLY A 203 16.51 -10.37 20.31
N LEU A 204 16.18 -11.09 19.23
CA LEU A 204 14.91 -11.83 19.23
C LEU A 204 15.05 -13.25 19.68
N ARG A 205 16.27 -13.76 19.63
CA ARG A 205 16.61 -14.88 20.47
C ARG A 205 16.46 -14.54 21.96
N GLU A 206 16.40 -13.25 22.31
CA GLU A 206 16.00 -12.69 23.61
C GLU A 206 14.51 -12.29 23.67
N LEU A 207 13.87 -11.93 22.54
CA LEU A 207 12.46 -11.51 22.52
C LEU A 207 11.50 -12.66 22.22
N LEU A 208 11.68 -13.35 21.09
CA LEU A 208 10.74 -14.23 20.42
C LEU A 208 11.15 -15.69 20.24
N LEU A 209 12.38 -16.05 20.57
CA LEU A 209 12.64 -17.41 21.03
C LEU A 209 12.44 -17.50 22.53
N ASP A 210 11.93 -18.66 22.94
CA ASP A 210 12.11 -19.16 24.29
C ASP A 210 13.55 -19.61 24.53
N LYS A 211 13.84 -19.93 25.79
CA LYS A 211 15.13 -20.45 26.26
C LYS A 211 15.62 -21.71 25.52
N ASP A 212 14.74 -22.43 24.82
CA ASP A 212 15.03 -23.68 24.12
C ASP A 212 15.14 -23.47 22.60
N ASN A 213 15.27 -22.21 22.15
CA ASN A 213 15.31 -21.78 20.74
C ASN A 213 14.05 -22.16 19.92
N ASN A 214 12.86 -22.19 20.54
CA ASN A 214 11.58 -22.32 19.85
C ASN A 214 10.81 -21.00 19.88
N THR A 215 10.04 -20.74 18.83
CA THR A 215 9.18 -19.55 18.85
C THR A 215 7.93 -19.77 19.65
N TYR A 216 7.56 -18.71 20.37
CA TYR A 216 6.25 -18.55 20.97
C TYR A 216 5.11 -18.81 19.98
N LYS A 217 3.94 -19.13 20.53
CA LYS A 217 2.72 -19.51 19.82
C LYS A 217 1.60 -18.58 20.24
N GLU A 218 0.46 -18.69 19.56
CA GLU A 218 -0.77 -17.97 19.90
C GLU A 218 -1.11 -18.17 21.39
N GLY A 219 -1.29 -17.06 22.11
CA GLY A 219 -1.60 -17.05 23.54
C GLY A 219 -0.41 -17.21 24.49
N ASP A 220 0.82 -17.29 23.98
CA ASP A 220 2.03 -17.13 24.81
C ASP A 220 2.27 -15.66 25.16
N GLU A 221 2.93 -15.43 26.29
CA GLU A 221 3.14 -14.09 26.87
C GLU A 221 4.59 -13.64 26.73
N ILE A 222 4.76 -12.35 26.48
CA ILE A 222 6.02 -11.77 26.03
C ILE A 222 6.19 -10.34 26.53
N THR A 223 7.44 -9.93 26.81
CA THR A 223 7.77 -8.58 27.29
C THR A 223 8.87 -7.97 26.44
N ASN A 224 8.80 -6.67 26.23
CA ASN A 224 9.88 -5.87 25.71
C ASN A 224 10.28 -4.69 26.58
N LYS A 225 11.09 -5.03 27.57
CA LYS A 225 11.66 -4.11 28.55
C LYS A 225 12.74 -3.18 27.97
N LYS A 226 13.20 -3.41 26.73
CA LYS A 226 14.09 -2.48 26.03
C LYS A 226 13.26 -1.41 25.34
N TYR A 227 12.25 -1.83 24.58
CA TYR A 227 11.28 -0.97 23.93
C TYR A 227 10.61 0.01 24.91
N ALA A 228 10.17 -0.51 26.06
CA ALA A 228 9.61 0.30 27.15
C ALA A 228 10.53 1.44 27.60
N LYS A 229 11.82 1.17 27.83
CA LYS A 229 12.82 2.20 28.19
C LYS A 229 13.02 3.26 27.13
N THR A 230 12.60 2.96 25.90
CA THR A 230 12.83 3.79 24.74
C THR A 230 11.59 4.64 24.45
N LEU A 231 10.39 4.05 24.56
CA LEU A 231 9.12 4.74 24.81
C LEU A 231 9.21 5.73 26.00
N GLU A 232 9.83 5.33 27.11
CA GLU A 232 9.97 6.19 28.30
C GLU A 232 10.74 7.49 27.99
N ILE A 233 11.75 7.45 27.10
CA ILE A 233 12.51 8.65 26.72
C ILE A 233 11.75 9.47 25.66
N ILE A 234 10.99 8.85 24.75
CA ILE A 234 9.96 9.47 23.90
C ILE A 234 9.01 10.38 24.67
N GLN A 235 8.68 9.94 25.89
CA GLN A 235 7.59 10.49 26.67
C GLN A 235 8.03 11.78 27.35
N GLN A 236 9.32 11.85 27.74
CA GLN A 236 9.92 13.02 28.38
C GLN A 236 10.41 14.03 27.37
N ASP A 237 11.27 13.60 26.45
CA ASP A 237 11.79 14.46 25.39
C ASP A 237 11.48 13.80 24.05
N PRO A 238 10.36 14.20 23.44
CA PRO A 238 10.06 13.90 22.06
C PRO A 238 11.29 14.25 21.18
N GLU A 239 11.96 15.39 21.38
CA GLU A 239 13.17 15.77 20.63
C GLU A 239 14.43 14.97 21.07
N SER A 240 14.36 14.13 22.10
CA SER A 240 15.37 13.10 22.41
C SER A 240 15.16 11.84 21.59
N PHE A 241 14.15 11.79 20.75
CA PHE A 241 14.17 10.98 19.54
C PHE A 241 14.83 11.75 18.36
N TYR A 242 15.26 13.01 18.52
CA TYR A 242 15.68 13.91 17.41
C TYR A 242 17.08 14.45 17.38
N ASN A 243 17.56 14.82 18.55
CA ASN A 243 18.75 15.64 18.71
C ASN A 243 19.42 15.45 20.06
N GLY A 244 18.63 15.06 21.08
CA GLY A 244 19.10 14.69 22.40
C GLY A 244 19.97 13.43 22.46
N THR A 245 19.51 12.42 23.19
CA THR A 245 20.42 11.39 23.75
C THR A 245 20.31 10.03 23.12
N LEU A 246 19.08 9.50 22.98
CA LEU A 246 18.89 8.22 22.29
C LEU A 246 19.61 8.25 20.94
N ALA A 247 19.64 9.42 20.28
CA ALA A 247 20.49 9.83 19.17
C ALA A 247 21.74 8.98 19.04
N LYS A 248 22.58 9.08 20.07
CA LYS A 248 23.99 8.71 20.17
C LYS A 248 24.13 7.22 20.36
N ASN A 249 23.31 6.66 21.25
CA ASN A 249 23.15 5.23 21.37
C ASN A 249 22.75 4.67 20.05
N ILE A 250 21.70 5.26 19.52
CA ILE A 250 21.10 4.67 18.37
C ILE A 250 22.18 4.79 17.29
N SER A 251 22.85 5.92 17.10
CA SER A 251 24.00 6.02 16.17
C SER A 251 25.37 5.62 16.70
N ARG A 252 25.32 4.52 17.44
CA ARG A 252 26.28 3.43 17.41
C ARG A 252 25.74 2.39 16.43
N ASP A 253 24.72 1.63 16.80
CA ASP A 253 24.52 0.26 16.31
C ASP A 253 23.79 0.12 14.95
N MET A 254 24.01 1.03 13.98
CA MET A 254 24.07 0.56 12.60
C MET A 254 25.54 0.55 12.14
N ARG A 255 26.54 0.99 12.93
CA ARG A 255 27.95 1.16 12.50
C ARG A 255 28.46 -0.18 12.08
N ASN A 256 28.52 -1.01 13.09
CA ASN A 256 28.57 -2.44 13.06
C ASN A 256 27.58 -3.02 12.01
N ILE A 257 26.36 -2.48 11.89
CA ILE A 257 25.36 -2.82 10.85
C ILE A 257 25.51 -2.06 9.52
N ASN A 258 26.72 -1.67 9.16
CA ASN A 258 27.10 -1.26 7.81
C ASN A 258 26.10 -0.27 7.15
N SER A 259 25.32 0.52 7.86
CA SER A 259 24.42 1.47 7.19
C SER A 259 25.19 2.69 6.66
N LYS A 260 24.69 3.49 5.73
CA LYS A 260 25.38 4.67 5.09
C LYS A 260 25.26 6.25 5.40
N VAL A 261 24.52 6.98 6.29
CA VAL A 261 24.69 8.47 6.60
C VAL A 261 25.66 9.08 7.69
N SER A 262 26.36 10.22 7.48
CA SER A 262 27.45 10.78 8.37
C SER A 262 27.29 10.77 9.92
N ARG A 263 27.20 11.95 10.55
CA ARG A 263 26.09 12.26 11.45
C ARG A 263 25.23 13.21 10.61
N ARG A 264 24.56 12.79 9.52
CA ARG A 264 23.74 13.71 8.71
C ARG A 264 22.49 13.19 7.94
N ASP A 265 21.89 12.02 8.24
CA ASP A 265 20.42 11.80 8.11
C ASP A 265 19.76 11.22 9.40
N LEU A 266 18.60 11.72 9.90
CA LEU A 266 18.03 11.90 11.28
C LEU A 266 18.07 13.35 11.86
N ARG A 267 17.57 14.42 11.19
CA ARG A 267 17.05 15.78 11.62
C ARG A 267 16.76 16.93 10.60
N ASN A 268 17.07 16.94 9.30
CA ASN A 268 16.26 17.64 8.25
C ASN A 268 15.08 16.80 7.80
N TYR A 269 14.46 16.17 8.75
CA TYR A 269 13.36 15.27 8.57
C TYR A 269 12.12 16.11 8.61
N ARG A 270 11.06 15.87 7.88
CA ARG A 270 10.01 16.87 7.74
C ARG A 270 8.68 16.13 7.56
N ALA A 271 7.79 16.10 8.55
CA ALA A 271 6.36 15.81 8.49
C ALA A 271 5.62 17.05 8.05
N VAL A 272 5.86 17.33 6.80
CA VAL A 272 5.35 18.42 6.04
C VAL A 272 3.82 18.15 5.93
N ILE A 273 2.87 19.02 6.35
CA ILE A 273 1.37 19.12 6.25
C ILE A 273 0.55 19.49 4.92
N ARG A 274 -0.53 18.87 4.47
CA ARG A 274 -1.00 19.01 3.07
C ARG A 274 -2.08 20.04 2.91
N GLU A 275 -2.57 20.22 1.70
CA GLU A 275 -3.95 20.54 1.41
C GLU A 275 -4.44 19.44 0.47
N PRO A 276 -5.67 18.95 0.69
CA PRO A 276 -6.35 17.94 -0.19
C PRO A 276 -7.62 18.22 -1.34
N LYS A 277 -8.04 17.42 -2.45
CA LYS A 277 -8.95 17.21 -3.74
C LYS A 277 -10.59 16.89 -3.88
N LYS A 278 -11.56 17.60 -4.50
CA LYS A 278 -13.08 17.25 -4.59
C LYS A 278 -13.62 16.03 -5.46
N GLY A 279 -14.93 15.88 -5.89
CA GLY A 279 -15.44 14.70 -6.74
C GLY A 279 -16.92 14.27 -7.20
N ASN A 280 -17.28 13.00 -7.62
CA ASN A 280 -18.57 12.62 -8.36
C ASN A 280 -19.61 11.40 -8.13
N LEU A 281 -19.94 10.70 -7.00
CA LEU A 281 -20.99 9.60 -6.87
C LEU A 281 -21.98 9.65 -5.69
N SER A 282 -23.21 9.17 -5.90
CA SER A 282 -24.17 8.81 -4.85
C SER A 282 -24.78 10.10 -4.39
N ASN A 283 -24.51 10.64 -3.19
CA ASN A 283 -25.39 11.73 -2.71
C ASN A 283 -25.02 12.51 -1.42
N MET A 284 -23.80 12.48 -0.89
CA MET A 284 -23.56 12.84 0.52
C MET A 284 -22.41 13.91 0.65
N ALA A 285 -21.12 13.63 0.94
CA ALA A 285 -19.98 14.54 0.60
C ALA A 285 -18.55 13.92 0.49
N MET A 286 -17.60 14.47 -0.29
CA MET A 286 -16.31 13.78 -0.46
C MET A 286 -15.04 14.44 -0.94
N TYR A 287 -13.99 13.70 -0.60
CA TYR A 287 -12.92 14.20 0.19
C TYR A 287 -11.93 13.10 0.63
N LEU A 288 -10.60 13.26 0.51
CA LEU A 288 -9.63 12.28 -0.06
C LEU A 288 -8.17 12.30 0.49
N SER A 289 -7.37 11.26 0.25
CA SER A 289 -5.92 11.26 0.45
C SER A 289 -5.21 12.12 -0.57
N PRO A 290 -4.00 12.78 -0.38
CA PRO A 290 -2.44 13.32 -1.55
C PRO A 290 -1.30 12.39 -1.50
N PRO A 291 -0.01 12.42 -1.90
CA PRO A 291 0.85 11.20 -1.79
C PRO A 291 1.79 11.09 -0.62
N PRO A 292 2.61 10.06 -0.50
CA PRO A 292 2.51 8.68 -0.94
C PRO A 292 1.91 7.62 -0.02
N SER A 293 0.78 7.05 -0.43
CA SER A 293 -0.10 6.17 0.37
C SER A 293 -1.48 5.64 -0.09
N SER A 294 -1.89 4.49 -0.61
CA SER A 294 -3.22 4.35 -1.29
C SER A 294 -4.33 5.45 -1.42
N GLY A 295 -4.21 6.51 -2.20
CA GLY A 295 -5.35 7.47 -2.33
C GLY A 295 -5.47 8.08 -3.66
N ALA A 296 -5.30 7.21 -4.58
CA ALA A 296 -5.44 7.44 -5.95
C ALA A 296 -6.52 6.44 -6.34
N VAL A 297 -6.25 5.35 -7.02
CA VAL A 297 -7.09 4.23 -7.37
C VAL A 297 -8.62 4.22 -7.07
N LEU A 298 -9.06 3.98 -5.83
CA LEU A 298 -10.37 3.75 -5.15
C LEU A 298 -11.22 4.98 -5.16
N ALA A 299 -11.24 5.47 -6.37
CA ALA A 299 -11.47 6.80 -6.77
C ALA A 299 -12.22 6.67 -8.06
N LEU A 300 -11.53 6.15 -9.06
CA LEU A 300 -12.00 5.88 -10.42
C LEU A 300 -13.01 4.77 -10.43
N ILE A 301 -12.70 3.91 -9.52
CA ILE A 301 -13.44 2.85 -8.96
C ILE A 301 -14.69 3.32 -8.25
N LEU A 302 -14.78 4.63 -8.02
CA LEU A 302 -15.97 5.34 -7.63
C LEU A 302 -16.55 6.29 -8.68
N ASN A 303 -15.98 6.34 -9.91
CA ASN A 303 -16.32 7.29 -10.96
C ASN A 303 -16.58 6.91 -12.44
N ILE A 304 -16.41 5.67 -12.92
CA ILE A 304 -17.04 5.11 -14.19
C ILE A 304 -18.01 3.79 -14.46
N LEU A 305 -18.97 2.94 -13.87
CA LEU A 305 -19.89 2.26 -12.76
C LEU A 305 -21.25 2.80 -12.34
N LYS A 306 -21.33 4.07 -12.04
CA LYS A 306 -22.39 4.78 -11.40
C LYS A 306 -23.61 4.83 -12.27
N GLY A 307 -23.46 5.16 -13.54
CA GLY A 307 -24.29 4.88 -14.71
C GLY A 307 -24.15 3.50 -15.39
N TYR A 308 -23.75 2.42 -14.70
CA TYR A 308 -24.49 1.15 -14.73
C TYR A 308 -24.90 0.68 -13.32
N GLU A 309 -24.99 1.61 -12.36
CA GLU A 309 -26.15 1.67 -11.47
C GLU A 309 -26.41 0.35 -10.76
N MET A 310 -25.40 -0.18 -10.07
CA MET A 310 -25.54 -1.46 -9.41
C MET A 310 -26.40 -1.42 -8.17
N THR A 311 -27.16 -2.49 -8.06
CA THR A 311 -28.11 -2.73 -7.00
C THR A 311 -27.96 -4.18 -6.53
N PRO A 312 -28.65 -4.62 -5.45
CA PRO A 312 -28.52 -5.99 -4.96
C PRO A 312 -28.90 -7.07 -6.00
N THR A 313 -29.66 -6.71 -7.06
CA THR A 313 -30.03 -7.64 -8.15
C THR A 313 -28.82 -8.18 -8.88
N ASP A 314 -27.74 -7.40 -8.93
CA ASP A 314 -26.52 -7.72 -9.63
C ASP A 314 -25.71 -8.85 -8.95
N LEU A 315 -26.08 -9.31 -7.75
CA LEU A 315 -25.56 -10.53 -7.11
C LEU A 315 -26.63 -11.63 -6.94
N ARG A 316 -27.78 -11.54 -7.62
CA ARG A 316 -28.96 -12.37 -7.30
C ARG A 316 -28.93 -13.79 -7.88
N SER A 317 -28.44 -13.97 -9.10
CA SER A 317 -28.19 -15.30 -9.69
C SER A 317 -26.70 -15.59 -9.74
N ASP A 318 -26.32 -16.84 -10.05
CA ASP A 318 -24.91 -17.16 -10.25
C ASP A 318 -24.36 -16.56 -11.53
N ASP A 319 -25.17 -16.27 -12.56
CA ASP A 319 -24.77 -15.50 -13.75
C ASP A 319 -24.66 -14.00 -13.47
N ALA A 320 -25.65 -13.40 -12.81
CA ALA A 320 -25.51 -12.05 -12.27
C ALA A 320 -24.24 -11.96 -11.40
N SER A 321 -23.93 -13.02 -10.66
CA SER A 321 -22.66 -13.15 -9.96
C SER A 321 -21.48 -13.51 -10.88
N VAL A 322 -21.59 -14.26 -11.99
CA VAL A 322 -20.52 -14.47 -13.02
C VAL A 322 -20.04 -13.13 -13.48
N LEU A 323 -20.98 -12.21 -13.62
CA LEU A 323 -20.85 -11.06 -14.47
C LEU A 323 -20.68 -9.79 -13.66
N THR A 324 -21.25 -9.71 -12.48
CA THR A 324 -20.88 -8.74 -11.46
C THR A 324 -19.54 -9.18 -10.97
N TYR A 325 -19.37 -10.43 -10.53
CA TYR A 325 -18.07 -11.08 -10.57
C TYR A 325 -17.53 -11.31 -12.01
N HIS A 326 -17.76 -10.45 -13.01
CA HIS A 326 -16.92 -10.18 -14.20
C HIS A 326 -16.54 -8.72 -14.29
N ARG A 327 -17.50 -7.83 -14.06
CA ARG A 327 -17.40 -6.38 -13.90
C ARG A 327 -16.34 -6.17 -12.86
N ILE A 328 -16.40 -6.93 -11.80
CA ILE A 328 -15.46 -6.90 -10.74
C ILE A 328 -14.06 -7.36 -11.22
N ILE A 329 -13.76 -8.01 -12.34
CA ILE A 329 -12.35 -8.23 -12.81
C ILE A 329 -12.03 -7.04 -13.66
N GLU A 330 -13.00 -6.72 -14.48
CA GLU A 330 -12.84 -5.73 -15.49
C GLU A 330 -13.01 -4.35 -14.94
N ALA A 331 -13.18 -4.19 -13.66
CA ALA A 331 -12.87 -2.96 -13.03
C ALA A 331 -11.38 -3.11 -12.70
N PHE A 332 -10.88 -3.05 -11.48
CA PHE A 332 -9.81 -3.88 -10.98
C PHE A 332 -8.54 -3.88 -11.81
N LYS A 333 -8.60 -4.60 -12.91
CA LYS A 333 -7.75 -4.56 -14.08
C LYS A 333 -7.56 -3.22 -14.72
N PHE A 334 -8.43 -2.20 -14.57
CA PHE A 334 -8.38 -0.75 -14.94
C PHE A 334 -8.50 0.02 -13.61
N ALA A 335 -8.04 -0.54 -12.45
CA ALA A 335 -7.66 0.16 -11.20
C ALA A 335 -6.20 0.11 -10.69
N TYR A 336 -5.44 -0.88 -11.10
CA TYR A 336 -4.04 -1.19 -10.80
C TYR A 336 -2.68 -0.96 -11.67
N ALA A 337 -2.11 -0.33 -12.80
CA ALA A 337 -2.06 0.71 -13.96
C ALA A 337 -1.59 2.15 -14.07
N TRP A 338 -2.47 3.05 -14.39
CA TRP A 338 -2.62 4.27 -13.74
C TRP A 338 -2.81 4.21 -12.22
N ARG A 339 -2.25 3.50 -11.27
CA ARG A 339 -1.22 2.51 -11.12
C ARG A 339 0.20 3.04 -11.25
N SER A 340 1.09 2.49 -12.05
CA SER A 340 2.10 3.35 -12.64
C SER A 340 1.56 4.39 -13.66
N ARG A 341 0.50 5.06 -13.26
CA ARG A 341 0.46 6.50 -13.24
C ARG A 341 1.29 6.95 -12.01
N LEU A 342 1.31 8.23 -11.79
CA LEU A 342 1.65 8.85 -10.51
C LEU A 342 3.22 8.97 -10.39
N GLY A 343 3.87 9.71 -9.45
CA GLY A 343 4.54 11.04 -9.56
C GLY A 343 5.62 11.53 -8.54
N ASP A 344 5.36 12.61 -7.80
CA ASP A 344 6.10 13.36 -6.71
C ASP A 344 5.28 14.71 -6.32
N PRO A 345 5.59 15.68 -5.43
CA PRO A 345 5.29 17.19 -5.48
C PRO A 345 5.92 18.44 -6.25
N ALA A 346 7.09 19.14 -6.41
CA ALA A 346 8.59 19.27 -6.26
C ALA A 346 9.81 18.75 -7.15
N PHE A 347 9.74 17.97 -8.26
CA PHE A 347 10.74 17.03 -8.91
C PHE A 347 10.33 16.57 -10.34
N ASN A 348 9.23 16.73 -11.05
CA ASN A 348 9.17 16.47 -12.54
C ASN A 348 7.73 16.49 -12.87
N SER A 349 7.56 16.91 -14.08
CA SER A 349 6.55 17.81 -14.42
C SER A 349 5.25 17.07 -14.35
N GLU A 350 5.07 16.02 -15.12
CA GLU A 350 4.42 14.77 -14.70
C GLU A 350 3.17 14.71 -13.86
N VAL A 351 3.26 15.21 -12.63
CA VAL A 351 2.38 14.93 -11.49
C VAL A 351 0.95 15.29 -11.64
N GLN A 352 0.34 16.00 -10.71
CA GLN A 352 -0.77 16.94 -10.84
C GLN A 352 -1.08 17.67 -12.17
N ARG A 353 -1.04 16.94 -13.27
CA ARG A 353 -1.58 17.23 -14.58
C ARG A 353 -1.76 15.90 -15.31
N SER A 354 -0.87 14.91 -15.15
CA SER A 354 -1.46 13.58 -15.11
C SER A 354 -2.44 13.69 -14.00
N ALA A 355 -2.09 14.20 -12.84
CA ALA A 355 -3.00 14.61 -11.82
C ALA A 355 -3.66 15.91 -12.21
N GLU A 356 -4.12 16.02 -13.45
CA GLU A 356 -5.37 16.61 -13.83
C GLU A 356 -6.04 15.92 -15.09
N GLU A 357 -6.11 14.68 -15.69
CA GLU A 357 -5.80 13.17 -15.77
C GLU A 357 -6.25 11.90 -14.91
N MET A 358 -7.22 11.84 -13.97
CA MET A 358 -8.15 10.71 -13.62
C MET A 358 -9.29 11.10 -12.69
N LEU A 359 -9.20 12.24 -12.00
CA LEU A 359 -10.21 12.82 -11.12
C LEU A 359 -11.65 12.90 -11.73
N ASP A 360 -12.04 13.76 -12.68
CA ASP A 360 -13.36 13.77 -13.34
C ASP A 360 -14.02 12.42 -13.56
N GLN A 361 -15.35 12.48 -13.51
CA GLN A 361 -16.24 11.59 -14.24
C GLN A 361 -16.10 11.61 -15.79
N LYS A 362 -15.05 12.21 -16.35
CA LYS A 362 -14.64 12.26 -17.77
C LYS A 362 -13.72 11.15 -18.23
N LEU A 363 -12.64 10.89 -17.50
CA LEU A 363 -11.76 9.79 -17.83
C LEU A 363 -11.97 8.56 -16.94
N GLY A 364 -13.08 8.33 -16.24
CA GLY A 364 -14.46 8.81 -16.51
C GLY A 364 -15.09 8.35 -17.84
N ASP A 365 -16.20 8.98 -18.20
CA ASP A 365 -17.06 9.00 -19.41
C ASP A 365 -16.52 8.45 -20.75
N GLN A 366 -15.20 8.28 -20.95
CA GLN A 366 -14.73 7.38 -22.00
C GLN A 366 -13.35 6.74 -21.83
N LEU A 367 -13.02 6.43 -20.60
CA LEU A 367 -12.73 5.04 -20.48
C LEU A 367 -13.97 4.21 -20.21
N GLN A 368 -15.11 4.81 -19.89
CA GLN A 368 -16.41 4.15 -19.59
C GLN A 368 -16.95 3.07 -20.54
N GLN A 369 -16.30 2.89 -21.68
CA GLN A 369 -16.89 2.44 -22.93
C GLN A 369 -16.05 1.30 -23.55
N LYS A 370 -15.58 0.33 -22.76
CA LYS A 370 -14.27 -0.30 -23.05
C LYS A 370 -14.08 -1.82 -22.87
N ILE A 371 -15.12 -2.60 -22.59
CA ILE A 371 -15.13 -3.99 -22.08
C ILE A 371 -16.46 -4.77 -22.47
N GLN A 372 -16.58 -6.11 -22.80
CA GLN A 372 -17.83 -6.85 -23.30
C GLN A 372 -18.13 -8.35 -22.80
N TYR A 373 -19.19 -9.16 -23.18
CA TYR A 373 -19.68 -10.56 -22.72
C TYR A 373 -19.35 -12.18 -23.12
N ASN A 374 -18.81 -13.05 -24.16
CA ASN A 374 -18.00 -13.26 -25.56
C ASN A 374 -16.42 -12.73 -25.88
N ARG A 375 -15.12 -12.63 -25.33
CA ARG A 375 -13.84 -13.22 -24.60
C ARG A 375 -13.10 -12.29 -23.51
N THR A 376 -11.93 -12.54 -22.83
CA THR A 376 -11.28 -11.63 -21.76
C THR A 376 -9.72 -11.55 -21.48
N HIS A 377 -9.21 -10.50 -20.83
CA HIS A 377 -8.09 -9.76 -21.41
C HIS A 377 -6.60 -10.02 -21.29
N HIS A 378 -6.13 -11.18 -21.69
CA HIS A 378 -4.75 -11.63 -21.63
C HIS A 378 -3.59 -10.69 -21.81
N ASN A 379 -3.27 -10.11 -22.96
CA ASN A 379 -2.02 -9.37 -23.23
C ASN A 379 -1.90 -8.02 -22.39
N VAL A 380 -0.94 -7.11 -22.60
CA VAL A 380 -0.63 -5.93 -21.76
C VAL A 380 -1.25 -4.65 -22.22
N SER A 381 -0.95 -4.14 -23.38
CA SER A 381 -0.57 -2.73 -23.52
C SER A 381 -1.58 -1.65 -23.98
N TYR A 382 -2.86 -1.91 -23.78
CA TYR A 382 -4.03 -1.06 -23.51
C TYR A 382 -4.73 -1.52 -22.28
N TYR A 383 -4.14 -2.53 -21.67
CA TYR A 383 -3.71 -2.24 -20.38
C TYR A 383 -2.57 -1.16 -20.34
N ALA A 384 -1.25 -1.44 -20.50
CA ALA A 384 -0.07 -0.56 -20.21
C ALA A 384 0.67 0.28 -21.26
N LYS A 385 1.46 1.22 -20.68
CA LYS A 385 2.92 1.52 -20.85
C LYS A 385 4.04 0.78 -20.02
N TYR A 386 3.92 0.31 -18.76
CA TYR A 386 4.90 0.47 -17.67
C TYR A 386 4.82 -0.48 -16.38
N PHE A 387 5.79 -0.72 -15.39
CA PHE A 387 5.67 -1.25 -13.95
C PHE A 387 5.96 -0.29 -12.70
N SER A 388 6.59 -0.67 -11.53
CA SER A 388 6.22 -0.49 -10.08
C SER A 388 6.90 -1.50 -9.01
N HIS A 389 6.72 -1.93 -7.70
CA HIS A 389 7.08 -3.34 -7.12
C HIS A 389 6.49 -3.83 -5.78
N ALA A 390 5.94 -5.03 -5.94
CA ALA A 390 5.45 -6.01 -4.98
C ALA A 390 6.16 -6.32 -3.68
N ASP A 391 5.32 -6.78 -2.78
CA ASP A 391 5.47 -6.36 -1.43
C ASP A 391 4.40 -6.98 -0.51
N TYR A 392 4.39 -6.72 0.80
CA TYR A 392 3.45 -7.34 1.76
C TYR A 392 3.24 -6.51 3.17
N GLY A 393 2.31 -6.76 4.14
CA GLY A 393 2.30 -6.50 5.64
C GLY A 393 2.01 -5.30 6.57
N THR A 394 0.90 -5.34 7.39
CA THR A 394 0.17 -4.21 8.07
C THR A 394 -1.17 -4.54 8.84
N THR A 395 -1.97 -3.66 9.53
CA THR A 395 -2.89 -4.03 10.70
C THR A 395 -4.09 -3.18 11.33
N HIS A 396 -4.96 -2.43 10.65
CA HIS A 396 -5.88 -1.32 11.13
C HIS A 396 -6.14 -0.78 12.59
N ILE A 397 -6.65 0.47 12.70
CA ILE A 397 -7.47 1.14 13.77
C ILE A 397 -8.57 2.09 13.23
N SER A 398 -9.78 2.17 13.78
CA SER A 398 -10.88 2.97 13.22
C SER A 398 -11.71 3.75 14.24
N VAL A 399 -11.45 5.04 14.41
CA VAL A 399 -11.92 6.00 15.46
C VAL A 399 -13.09 6.90 14.99
N LEU A 400 -14.31 6.80 15.53
CA LEU A 400 -15.27 7.93 15.46
C LEU A 400 -15.22 8.66 16.80
N ALA A 401 -15.09 9.99 16.82
CA ALA A 401 -15.25 10.78 18.03
C ALA A 401 -16.67 11.39 18.12
N GLU A 402 -17.06 11.80 19.32
CA GLU A 402 -18.45 12.19 19.57
C GLU A 402 -18.82 13.56 18.97
N ASN A 403 -17.86 14.47 18.85
CA ASN A 403 -18.08 15.79 18.26
C ASN A 403 -18.20 15.78 16.73
N GLY A 404 -18.29 14.60 16.10
CA GLY A 404 -18.25 14.45 14.66
C GLY A 404 -16.87 14.71 14.08
N ASP A 405 -15.84 14.98 14.90
CA ASP A 405 -14.52 14.50 14.56
C ASP A 405 -14.53 12.96 14.73
N ALA A 406 -13.45 12.30 14.38
CA ALA A 406 -13.33 10.89 13.95
C ALA A 406 -11.84 10.65 13.66
N VAL A 407 -11.37 9.60 13.05
CA VAL A 407 -9.95 9.30 12.74
C VAL A 407 -10.05 7.84 12.41
N ALA A 408 -9.20 7.26 11.63
CA ALA A 408 -8.95 5.86 11.83
C ALA A 408 -7.45 5.88 12.07
N VAL A 409 -6.91 5.07 12.95
CA VAL A 409 -5.47 4.99 13.12
C VAL A 409 -5.00 3.63 12.72
N THR A 410 -3.77 3.20 12.88
CA THR A 410 -3.23 2.26 11.93
C THR A 410 -1.73 2.02 12.15
N THR A 411 -1.22 1.26 13.12
CA THR A 411 0.23 1.04 13.40
C THR A 411 0.80 -0.25 12.75
N SER A 412 1.89 -0.26 11.92
CA SER A 412 2.65 -1.26 11.06
C SER A 412 3.81 -0.73 10.23
N ILE A 413 4.66 -1.65 9.80
CA ILE A 413 5.99 -1.51 9.26
C ILE A 413 6.54 -2.76 8.44
N ASN A 414 5.74 -3.62 7.73
CA ASN A 414 6.10 -4.86 6.91
C ASN A 414 6.29 -6.30 7.56
N PHE A 415 6.38 -7.50 6.88
CA PHE A 415 6.14 -8.93 7.47
C PHE A 415 6.95 -9.23 8.69
N ARG A 416 6.62 -10.36 9.34
CA ARG A 416 7.46 -11.58 9.22
C ARG A 416 8.90 -11.09 9.35
N PHE A 417 9.21 -10.71 10.60
CA PHE A 417 10.41 -10.17 11.25
C PHE A 417 11.25 -9.17 10.44
N GLY A 418 10.64 -8.49 9.46
CA GLY A 418 11.16 -7.30 8.80
C GLY A 418 12.63 -7.17 8.74
N CYS A 419 13.25 -6.10 9.26
CA CYS A 419 14.64 -5.91 8.93
C CYS A 419 15.57 -6.85 9.62
N ARG A 420 15.08 -7.79 10.41
CA ARG A 420 15.84 -8.82 11.10
C ARG A 420 17.09 -8.43 11.99
N TYR A 421 17.17 -7.38 12.84
CA TYR A 421 18.32 -7.06 13.79
C TYR A 421 18.03 -6.41 15.16
N ARG A 422 18.06 -7.15 16.27
CA ARG A 422 17.78 -6.59 17.61
C ARG A 422 19.05 -6.45 18.42
N SER A 423 19.70 -5.30 18.30
CA SER A 423 20.72 -4.85 19.23
C SER A 423 20.28 -5.01 20.69
N MET A 424 21.27 -5.26 21.55
CA MET A 424 21.06 -5.29 22.99
C MET A 424 20.62 -3.94 23.57
N ASP A 425 20.71 -2.83 22.81
CA ASP A 425 20.73 -1.48 23.37
C ASP A 425 19.37 -0.83 23.64
N THR A 426 18.32 -1.15 22.89
CA THR A 426 17.02 -0.44 22.99
C THR A 426 15.80 -1.19 22.45
N GLY A 427 15.93 -2.16 21.54
CA GLY A 427 14.95 -3.23 21.29
C GLY A 427 13.46 -2.89 21.16
N ILE A 428 13.05 -1.66 20.91
CA ILE A 428 12.64 -1.21 19.58
C ILE A 428 12.55 -2.33 18.52
N ILE A 429 11.44 -2.65 17.80
CA ILE A 429 11.67 -3.37 16.51
C ILE A 429 12.46 -2.51 15.54
N TYR A 430 13.07 -3.07 14.48
CA TYR A 430 13.34 -2.42 13.20
C TYR A 430 12.45 -2.97 12.08
N ASN A 431 12.23 -2.28 10.98
CA ASN A 431 11.07 -2.55 10.13
C ASN A 431 11.49 -3.07 8.82
N ASN A 432 10.64 -2.95 7.84
CA ASN A 432 11.12 -3.22 6.54
C ASN A 432 10.46 -2.23 5.64
N ASP A 433 10.99 -0.99 5.43
CA ASP A 433 11.33 0.12 4.40
C ASP A 433 11.60 -0.23 3.04
N MET A 434 12.85 -0.20 2.63
CA MET A 434 13.27 0.10 1.30
C MET A 434 12.77 -0.85 0.23
N ALA A 435 11.39 -1.10 0.11
CA ALA A 435 10.22 -1.63 -0.74
C ALA A 435 9.60 -1.04 -2.00
N ASP A 436 9.35 0.23 -2.04
CA ASP A 436 8.15 0.79 -2.61
C ASP A 436 8.46 1.51 -3.89
N PHE A 437 9.61 1.15 -4.51
CA PHE A 437 10.49 2.04 -5.24
C PHE A 437 11.51 1.26 -6.27
N ASP A 438 11.45 1.29 -7.62
CA ASP A 438 12.14 0.45 -8.72
C ASP A 438 13.61 0.29 -9.08
N ILE A 439 13.89 -0.97 -9.55
CA ILE A 439 15.04 -1.75 -10.10
C ILE A 439 15.00 -1.66 -11.61
N PRO A 440 15.57 -0.63 -12.19
CA PRO A 440 16.63 -0.73 -13.18
C PRO A 440 16.96 -2.12 -13.76
N GLY A 441 16.86 -2.23 -15.09
CA GLY A 441 16.94 -3.38 -15.99
C GLY A 441 17.30 -4.71 -15.37
N TYR A 442 16.41 -5.19 -14.51
CA TYR A 442 16.30 -6.59 -14.16
C TYR A 442 15.56 -7.31 -15.29
N GLU A 443 15.47 -8.63 -15.21
CA GLU A 443 15.01 -9.47 -16.33
C GLU A 443 13.83 -8.89 -17.07
N VAL A 444 14.09 -8.53 -18.34
CA VAL A 444 13.03 -8.34 -19.32
C VAL A 444 12.19 -9.60 -19.28
N VAL A 445 10.96 -9.38 -18.88
CA VAL A 445 9.84 -10.24 -19.20
C VAL A 445 9.09 -9.31 -20.19
N ASP A 446 8.30 -9.89 -21.10
CA ASP A 446 7.65 -9.35 -22.30
C ASP A 446 7.76 -7.85 -22.82
N ASN A 447 8.75 -6.95 -22.62
CA ASN A 447 8.96 -5.65 -23.40
C ASN A 447 8.71 -4.38 -22.57
N ILE A 448 8.40 -4.49 -21.28
CA ILE A 448 8.25 -3.31 -20.43
C ILE A 448 9.54 -3.09 -19.70
N SER A 449 9.79 -1.82 -19.42
CA SER A 449 10.82 -1.40 -18.51
C SER A 449 10.34 -1.09 -17.11
N PRO A 450 11.27 -0.87 -16.18
CA PRO A 450 11.05 -0.01 -14.41
C PRO A 450 10.54 1.50 -14.17
N SER A 451 9.30 1.80 -13.82
CA SER A 451 8.78 3.12 -13.29
C SER A 451 9.34 4.61 -13.55
N PRO A 452 8.99 5.74 -14.37
CA PRO A 452 10.41 7.12 -14.07
C PRO A 452 9.94 8.25 -13.14
N PHE A 453 9.02 7.95 -12.23
CA PHE A 453 8.43 8.91 -11.30
C PHE A 453 8.77 8.65 -9.85
N ASN A 454 8.57 7.41 -9.50
CA ASN A 454 9.69 6.59 -9.17
C ASN A 454 10.91 7.00 -10.00
N PHE A 455 11.81 7.79 -9.44
CA PHE A 455 13.19 7.38 -9.20
C PHE A 455 13.59 7.69 -7.75
N PRO A 456 14.83 7.33 -7.33
CA PRO A 456 15.15 7.35 -5.91
C PRO A 456 15.91 8.41 -5.09
N GLU A 457 16.35 9.57 -5.49
CA GLU A 457 17.49 10.48 -5.12
C GLU A 457 17.86 10.60 -3.56
N PRO A 458 18.32 11.74 -2.95
CA PRO A 458 18.43 12.36 -1.58
C PRO A 458 17.37 12.81 -0.60
N GLY A 459 16.17 12.27 -0.52
CA GLY A 459 15.16 12.73 0.42
C GLY A 459 13.81 12.50 -0.20
N LYS A 460 13.59 11.45 -0.94
CA LYS A 460 12.33 11.09 -1.54
C LYS A 460 12.14 9.59 -1.49
N ARG A 461 10.90 9.28 -1.79
CA ARG A 461 10.00 9.03 -0.70
C ARG A 461 8.77 8.36 -1.26
N PRO A 462 8.74 7.04 -1.38
CA PRO A 462 7.97 6.20 -2.32
C PRO A 462 6.53 6.47 -2.50
N PHE A 463 5.76 5.54 -3.04
CA PHE A 463 4.30 5.58 -2.90
C PHE A 463 3.99 4.39 -1.94
N SER A 464 2.80 3.84 -1.71
CA SER A 464 2.38 3.11 -0.49
C SER A 464 1.04 2.28 -0.65
N SER A 465 0.15 1.83 0.29
CA SER A 465 -0.91 0.74 0.23
C SER A 465 -1.86 0.54 1.47
N MET A 466 -2.82 1.41 1.83
CA MET A 466 -3.69 1.30 3.03
C MET A 466 -5.06 2.04 2.97
N THR A 467 -5.17 3.32 3.32
CA THR A 467 -6.31 4.23 3.06
C THR A 467 -7.19 4.86 4.06
N PRO A 468 -6.83 5.53 5.18
CA PRO A 468 -7.77 6.45 5.85
C PRO A 468 -9.04 6.75 5.05
N THR A 469 -10.11 6.00 5.29
CA THR A 469 -11.30 5.82 4.42
C THR A 469 -12.51 5.76 5.27
N ILE A 470 -13.48 6.51 4.80
CA ILE A 470 -14.87 6.67 5.19
C ILE A 470 -15.55 7.23 3.80
N LEU A 471 -16.59 7.98 3.23
CA LEU A 471 -17.94 8.80 3.05
C LEU A 471 -18.66 10.05 3.76
N THR A 472 -18.42 11.35 3.48
CA THR A 472 -19.22 12.48 4.06
C THR A 472 -20.71 12.44 3.76
N ASP A 473 -21.49 13.31 4.40
CA ASP A 473 -22.83 13.82 4.03
C ASP A 473 -22.87 15.33 3.68
N ASP A 474 -23.85 15.83 2.90
CA ASP A 474 -23.78 17.21 2.37
C ASP A 474 -23.64 18.27 3.50
N ASN A 475 -24.05 17.91 4.72
CA ASN A 475 -23.94 18.69 5.94
C ASN A 475 -22.61 18.48 6.69
N GLY A 476 -21.97 17.32 6.56
CA GLY A 476 -20.71 16.95 7.19
C GLY A 476 -20.80 15.99 8.38
N ASP A 477 -21.80 15.11 8.50
CA ASP A 477 -22.02 14.31 9.73
C ASP A 477 -21.52 12.84 9.77
N VAL A 478 -20.33 12.59 10.37
CA VAL A 478 -19.51 11.36 10.21
C VAL A 478 -20.27 10.08 10.07
N GLN A 479 -20.31 9.58 8.85
CA GLN A 479 -21.27 8.61 8.46
C GLN A 479 -20.84 7.12 8.65
N VAL A 480 -19.62 6.75 9.14
CA VAL A 480 -18.83 5.45 9.23
C VAL A 480 -17.37 5.83 9.68
N VAL A 481 -16.29 5.00 9.75
CA VAL A 481 -14.79 5.27 9.97
C VAL A 481 -13.86 4.04 9.89
N ILE A 482 -13.02 3.80 8.86
CA ILE A 482 -13.06 2.39 8.37
C ILE A 482 -12.04 1.79 7.38
N GLY A 483 -11.13 0.95 7.91
CA GLY A 483 -9.93 0.42 7.26
C GLY A 483 -9.23 -0.84 7.71
N ALA A 484 -8.07 -1.24 7.20
CA ALA A 484 -7.73 -2.65 6.97
C ALA A 484 -6.39 -3.26 7.30
N SER A 485 -6.21 -4.54 6.88
CA SER A 485 -4.97 -5.29 7.06
C SER A 485 -4.61 -6.28 5.94
N GLY A 486 -4.20 -5.79 4.78
CA GLY A 486 -3.69 -6.55 3.64
C GLY A 486 -2.97 -5.82 2.46
N GLY A 487 -2.83 -4.52 2.23
CA GLY A 487 -2.11 -3.77 1.14
C GLY A 487 -1.64 -4.34 -0.24
N LYS A 488 -1.76 -5.61 -0.67
CA LYS A 488 -1.46 -6.19 -2.01
C LYS A 488 -2.53 -7.13 -2.60
N ARG A 489 -2.96 -8.05 -1.75
CA ARG A 489 -4.34 -8.64 -1.68
C ARG A 489 -6.56 -7.41 0.02
N ILE A 490 -6.50 -6.33 0.88
CA ILE A 490 -7.50 -5.33 1.29
C ILE A 490 -8.20 -4.72 0.14
N THR A 491 -7.60 -4.57 -1.04
CA THR A 491 -8.30 -3.96 -2.19
C THR A 491 -9.52 -4.72 -2.59
N THR A 492 -9.89 -5.70 -1.79
CA THR A 492 -10.77 -6.83 -1.79
C THR A 492 -11.14 -7.09 -0.33
N ALA A 493 -11.45 -5.98 0.30
CA ALA A 493 -11.80 -5.77 1.66
C ALA A 493 -12.34 -4.32 1.57
N VAL A 494 -11.59 -3.18 1.61
CA VAL A 494 -12.04 -1.72 1.48
C VAL A 494 -12.72 -1.33 0.15
N SER A 495 -12.94 -2.32 -0.69
CA SER A 495 -13.65 -2.32 -2.02
C SER A 495 -16.53 -3.07 -2.57
N LEU A 496 -16.98 -4.35 -2.99
CA LEU A 496 -17.91 -5.29 -2.38
C LEU A 496 -18.47 -4.68 -1.13
N VAL A 497 -17.81 -4.74 0.03
CA VAL A 497 -18.20 -4.13 1.30
C VAL A 497 -18.84 -2.71 1.25
N LEU A 498 -18.77 -1.92 0.15
CA LEU A 498 -19.51 -0.66 -0.06
C LEU A 498 -20.53 -0.65 -1.18
N MET A 499 -20.60 -1.64 -2.07
CA MET A 499 -21.95 -1.96 -2.55
C MET A 499 -22.61 -2.77 -1.50
N ASN A 500 -22.04 -3.92 -1.17
CA ASN A 500 -22.42 -4.71 -0.06
C ASN A 500 -22.80 -3.84 1.13
N LYS A 501 -22.21 -2.68 1.45
CA LYS A 501 -22.91 -1.73 2.35
C LYS A 501 -23.86 -0.73 1.67
N LEU A 502 -23.46 0.02 0.62
CA LEU A 502 -24.24 1.18 0.14
C LEU A 502 -25.02 1.01 -1.16
N TRP A 503 -24.78 -0.04 -1.95
CA TRP A 503 -25.42 -0.26 -3.26
C TRP A 503 -26.07 -1.65 -3.41
N PHE A 504 -25.46 -2.70 -2.88
CA PHE A 504 -26.06 -4.02 -2.64
C PHE A 504 -26.65 -4.15 -1.23
N GLY A 505 -26.51 -3.15 -0.36
CA GLY A 505 -27.35 -2.95 0.84
C GLY A 505 -27.26 -3.98 1.98
N MET A 506 -26.31 -4.91 1.96
CA MET A 506 -25.96 -5.77 3.10
C MET A 506 -25.54 -4.91 4.33
N THR A 507 -25.64 -5.48 5.53
CA THR A 507 -25.18 -4.82 6.75
C THR A 507 -23.67 -4.61 6.73
N LEU A 508 -23.18 -3.74 7.62
CA LEU A 508 -21.75 -3.52 7.72
C LEU A 508 -21.01 -4.87 7.93
N PRO A 509 -21.31 -5.74 8.93
CA PRO A 509 -20.63 -7.02 9.16
C PRO A 509 -20.80 -8.12 8.12
N GLU A 510 -21.83 -8.09 7.26
CA GLU A 510 -21.97 -9.03 6.14
C GLU A 510 -21.16 -8.57 4.93
N ALA A 511 -21.25 -7.27 4.67
CA ALA A 511 -20.66 -6.64 3.52
C ALA A 511 -19.17 -6.94 3.47
N VAL A 512 -18.59 -6.83 4.64
CA VAL A 512 -17.36 -7.38 5.16
C VAL A 512 -17.06 -8.84 4.78
N LYS A 513 -17.86 -9.80 5.29
CA LYS A 513 -17.64 -11.26 5.22
C LYS A 513 -17.42 -11.65 3.79
N LYS A 514 -18.20 -11.01 2.91
CA LYS A 514 -18.38 -11.36 1.52
C LYS A 514 -17.09 -11.88 0.88
N PRO A 515 -17.14 -13.15 0.43
CA PRO A 515 -16.09 -13.81 -0.32
C PRO A 515 -15.29 -12.88 -1.17
N ARG A 516 -14.01 -12.88 -0.88
CA ARG A 516 -13.14 -11.91 -1.45
C ARG A 516 -12.60 -12.48 -2.75
N LEU A 517 -12.42 -11.63 -3.76
CA LEU A 517 -11.75 -11.95 -5.04
C LEU A 517 -10.53 -11.03 -5.18
N HIS A 518 -9.51 -11.32 -5.98
CA HIS A 518 -8.35 -10.44 -6.15
C HIS A 518 -7.49 -10.82 -7.32
N ASN A 519 -6.76 -9.84 -7.82
CA ASN A 519 -5.43 -9.93 -8.36
C ASN A 519 -5.12 -8.62 -9.05
N HIS A 520 -4.04 -7.96 -8.66
CA HIS A 520 -3.19 -6.89 -9.23
C HIS A 520 -2.56 -6.87 -10.66
N LEU A 521 -2.85 -7.80 -11.55
CA LEU A 521 -2.34 -7.98 -12.94
C LEU A 521 -0.91 -8.40 -13.04
N VAL A 522 0.10 -7.75 -12.44
CA VAL A 522 1.46 -8.19 -12.80
C VAL A 522 2.66 -7.99 -11.89
N PRO A 523 3.79 -8.81 -11.96
CA PRO A 523 4.41 -9.53 -13.11
C PRO A 523 4.31 -11.07 -13.22
N ASP A 524 4.29 -11.80 -12.10
CA ASP A 524 3.37 -12.92 -12.06
C ASP A 524 2.09 -12.29 -12.49
N GLN A 525 1.30 -12.91 -13.32
CA GLN A 525 -0.04 -12.47 -13.44
C GLN A 525 -1.06 -13.33 -12.74
N ASN A 526 -0.86 -14.66 -12.38
CA ASN A 526 -1.56 -16.06 -12.16
C ASN A 526 -2.82 -16.60 -11.26
N VAL A 527 -4.16 -16.48 -11.45
CA VAL A 527 -5.21 -16.11 -10.41
C VAL A 527 -5.44 -16.88 -9.10
N THR A 528 -6.63 -16.70 -8.52
CA THR A 528 -6.78 -16.71 -7.08
C THR A 528 -7.87 -17.44 -6.10
N ILE A 529 -9.15 -18.14 -6.09
CA ILE A 529 -10.59 -17.90 -5.32
C ILE A 529 -11.11 -18.30 -3.85
N GLU A 530 -11.42 -17.34 -2.92
CA GLU A 530 -11.17 -17.44 -1.42
C GLU A 530 -11.06 -18.80 -0.71
N ARG A 531 -9.89 -19.46 -0.77
CA ARG A 531 -9.58 -20.87 -0.43
C ARG A 531 -10.09 -21.37 0.89
N LYS A 532 -10.19 -20.49 1.88
CA LYS A 532 -10.90 -20.80 3.12
C LYS A 532 -12.35 -21.01 2.70
N LYS A 533 -12.83 -22.26 2.62
CA LYS A 533 -14.18 -22.61 2.15
C LYS A 533 -15.32 -21.72 2.68
N GLU A 534 -15.21 -21.26 3.93
CA GLU A 534 -16.12 -20.31 4.59
C GLU A 534 -16.15 -18.88 4.01
N TYR A 535 -15.16 -18.55 3.21
CA TYR A 535 -15.09 -17.35 2.39
C TYR A 535 -14.98 -17.63 0.89
N ARG A 536 -14.81 -18.87 0.44
CA ARG A 536 -14.69 -19.18 -0.99
C ARG A 536 -15.91 -18.65 -1.74
N LEU A 537 -15.67 -18.07 -2.91
CA LEU A 537 -16.78 -17.91 -3.84
C LEU A 537 -17.23 -19.29 -4.30
N LYS A 538 -18.54 -19.54 -4.27
CA LYS A 538 -19.17 -20.82 -4.67
C LYS A 538 -18.53 -21.43 -5.89
N GLU A 539 -18.57 -22.75 -6.13
CA GLU A 539 -17.91 -23.31 -7.31
C GLU A 539 -18.64 -23.04 -8.65
N GLU A 540 -19.89 -22.58 -8.67
CA GLU A 540 -20.63 -22.09 -9.86
C GLU A 540 -20.48 -20.58 -10.02
N ILE A 541 -20.14 -19.92 -8.90
CA ILE A 541 -19.24 -18.79 -9.00
C ILE A 541 -17.95 -19.36 -9.61
N VAL A 542 -16.99 -20.03 -8.98
CA VAL A 542 -15.80 -20.70 -9.57
C VAL A 542 -16.02 -21.54 -10.85
N GLU A 543 -17.15 -21.55 -11.58
CA GLU A 543 -17.44 -21.96 -12.95
C GLU A 543 -17.36 -20.72 -13.91
N GLY A 544 -18.42 -20.07 -14.41
CA GLY A 544 -18.39 -19.21 -15.63
C GLY A 544 -17.31 -18.12 -15.92
N LEU A 545 -16.55 -17.53 -14.95
CA LEU A 545 -15.31 -16.71 -15.17
C LEU A 545 -14.14 -17.60 -15.56
N LYS A 546 -14.32 -18.92 -15.50
CA LYS A 546 -13.89 -19.80 -16.55
C LYS A 546 -15.23 -20.41 -17.27
N ARG A 547 -15.65 -20.01 -18.52
CA ARG A 547 -16.05 -20.78 -19.77
C ARG A 547 -15.33 -20.44 -21.13
N MET A 548 -14.48 -19.40 -21.18
CA MET A 548 -14.20 -18.58 -22.38
C MET A 548 -12.87 -17.67 -22.59
N GLY A 549 -11.64 -17.98 -22.07
CA GLY A 549 -10.43 -17.11 -21.80
C GLY A 549 -9.71 -16.97 -20.38
N HIS A 550 -10.31 -16.67 -19.21
CA HIS A 550 -9.85 -16.38 -17.79
C HIS A 550 -9.78 -17.63 -16.83
N TRP A 551 -9.03 -17.79 -15.70
CA TRP A 551 -8.74 -19.16 -15.14
C TRP A 551 -8.85 -19.48 -13.59
N VAL A 552 -8.76 -20.76 -13.10
CA VAL A 552 -8.65 -21.19 -11.63
C VAL A 552 -7.39 -22.04 -11.17
N GLN A 553 -6.88 -21.89 -9.90
CA GLN A 553 -5.68 -22.39 -9.14
C GLN A 553 -5.77 -22.05 -7.62
N ASP A 554 -4.78 -22.48 -6.78
CA ASP A 554 -4.73 -22.42 -5.28
C ASP A 554 -3.60 -21.65 -4.55
N GLY A 555 -3.82 -21.29 -3.26
CA GLY A 555 -2.87 -20.72 -2.33
C GLY A 555 -3.41 -19.81 -1.20
N LYS A 556 -2.46 -19.18 -0.52
CA LYS A 556 -2.29 -19.06 0.92
C LYS A 556 -3.17 -18.03 1.62
N GLU A 557 -3.64 -18.44 2.79
CA GLU A 557 -4.35 -17.62 3.77
C GLU A 557 -3.50 -16.53 4.39
N SER A 558 -2.20 -16.77 4.51
CA SER A 558 -1.19 -15.95 5.19
C SER A 558 -0.82 -14.63 4.52
N GLU A 559 -1.74 -14.14 3.74
CA GLU A 559 -1.58 -13.11 2.76
C GLU A 559 -2.89 -12.30 2.77
N PHE A 560 -3.54 -12.13 3.97
CA PHE A 560 -4.96 -11.81 4.15
C PHE A 560 -5.36 -10.59 5.00
N ALA A 561 -5.91 -9.58 4.31
CA ALA A 561 -7.00 -8.65 4.71
C ALA A 561 -8.28 -9.31 5.21
N VAL A 562 -8.98 -8.83 6.26
CA VAL A 562 -8.86 -7.67 7.19
C VAL A 562 -9.19 -6.25 6.63
N VAL A 563 -10.21 -5.58 7.22
CA VAL A 563 -10.75 -4.16 7.29
C VAL A 563 -11.49 -3.72 8.60
N GLN A 564 -10.87 -3.43 9.73
CA GLN A 564 -11.53 -2.77 10.88
C GLN A 564 -12.43 -1.56 10.52
N ALA A 565 -13.29 -1.13 11.44
CA ALA A 565 -14.38 -0.25 11.06
C ALA A 565 -14.99 0.62 12.11
N VAL A 566 -15.85 1.48 11.59
CA VAL A 566 -17.00 2.11 12.19
C VAL A 566 -18.07 2.22 11.08
N TYR A 567 -19.39 2.01 11.19
CA TYR A 567 -20.43 2.55 10.24
C TYR A 567 -21.31 3.57 10.98
N ARG A 568 -21.93 4.59 10.38
CA ARG A 568 -23.00 5.39 11.04
C ARG A 568 -24.20 5.58 10.13
N GLU A 569 -25.39 5.24 10.60
CA GLU A 569 -26.60 5.50 9.81
C GLU A 569 -26.97 6.99 9.86
N ARG A 570 -27.61 7.54 8.82
CA ARG A 570 -27.88 8.99 8.76
C ARG A 570 -28.86 9.34 9.89
N GLN A 571 -28.42 10.17 10.84
CA GLN A 571 -29.09 10.40 12.14
C GLN A 571 -29.31 9.12 12.98
N GLY A 572 -28.57 8.05 12.68
CA GLY A 572 -28.68 6.73 13.30
C GLY A 572 -27.45 6.33 14.11
N PRO A 573 -27.43 5.08 14.60
CA PRO A 573 -26.35 4.58 15.45
C PRO A 573 -25.05 4.44 14.68
N ILE A 574 -23.99 4.37 15.46
CA ILE A 574 -22.66 3.98 15.01
C ILE A 574 -22.57 2.43 15.07
N TYR A 575 -21.74 1.85 14.23
CA TYR A 575 -21.32 0.47 14.13
C TYR A 575 -19.79 0.45 14.07
N ALA A 576 -19.13 -0.69 14.11
CA ALA A 576 -17.69 -0.93 13.96
C ALA A 576 -17.47 -2.43 13.89
N GLU A 577 -16.50 -2.92 13.11
CA GLU A 577 -16.41 -4.37 12.86
C GLU A 577 -14.97 -4.79 12.56
N SER A 578 -14.62 -6.02 12.97
CA SER A 578 -13.27 -6.44 13.33
C SER A 578 -12.97 -7.90 12.88
N ASP A 579 -11.85 -8.24 12.17
CA ASP A 579 -11.63 -9.46 11.36
C ASP A 579 -11.03 -10.40 12.34
N PRO A 580 -11.73 -11.51 12.61
CA PRO A 580 -11.00 -12.69 12.89
C PRO A 580 -9.89 -13.01 11.87
N ARG A 581 -9.81 -12.59 10.58
CA ARG A 581 -8.55 -12.80 9.81
C ARG A 581 -7.33 -12.14 10.48
N LYS A 582 -7.54 -11.25 11.46
CA LYS A 582 -6.58 -10.88 12.51
C LYS A 582 -7.07 -10.89 13.99
N LEU A 583 -8.17 -11.59 14.31
CA LEU A 583 -8.75 -11.81 15.65
C LEU A 583 -9.21 -13.27 15.83
N ILE A 584 -9.54 -13.69 17.04
CA ILE A 584 -9.78 -15.12 17.31
C ILE A 584 -11.15 -15.60 16.81
N LYS A 585 -11.20 -16.74 16.12
CA LYS A 585 -12.40 -17.59 15.95
C LYS A 585 -12.68 -18.23 17.30
N ILE A 586 -13.38 -17.45 18.11
CA ILE A 586 -14.14 -17.92 19.26
C ILE A 586 -14.88 -19.17 18.78
N GLY A 587 -14.51 -20.33 19.31
CA GLY A 587 -15.13 -21.59 18.90
C GLY A 587 -16.62 -21.54 19.24
N ALA A 588 -17.45 -22.12 18.37
CA ALA A 588 -18.78 -22.57 18.78
C ALA A 588 -18.56 -23.66 19.84
N GLY A 589 -18.54 -23.23 21.10
CA GLY A 589 -17.91 -23.94 22.21
C GLY A 589 -18.37 -23.37 23.54
N LEU A 590 -19.68 -23.12 23.65
CA LEU A 590 -20.36 -22.88 24.93
C LEU A 590 -20.37 -24.18 25.75
N GLY A 591 -19.22 -24.51 26.33
CA GLY A 591 -19.17 -25.34 27.53
C GLY A 591 -19.85 -24.56 28.66
N LEU A 592 -20.97 -25.09 29.15
CA LEU A 592 -21.75 -24.45 30.21
C LEU A 592 -21.04 -24.57 31.57
N SER A 593 -20.38 -23.49 31.99
CA SER A 593 -19.92 -23.31 33.38
C SER A 593 -19.88 -21.82 33.74
N GLY A 594 -21.02 -21.25 34.10
CA GLY A 594 -21.16 -19.86 34.53
C GLY A 594 -21.38 -19.72 36.04
N LEU A 595 -20.85 -18.62 36.60
CA LEU A 595 -21.19 -17.99 37.89
C LEU A 595 -21.17 -18.84 39.17
N ALA A 596 -20.15 -18.58 40.00
CA ALA A 596 -20.30 -18.36 41.45
C ALA A 596 -19.35 -17.20 41.83
N VAL A 597 -19.85 -15.99 42.10
CA VAL A 597 -20.22 -15.42 43.42
C VAL A 597 -19.02 -14.71 44.12
N PHE A 598 -19.33 -13.65 44.87
CA PHE A 598 -18.41 -12.68 45.47
C PHE A 598 -17.72 -13.17 46.76
N LEU A 599 -16.58 -12.54 47.09
CA LEU A 599 -15.98 -12.36 48.43
C LEU A 599 -15.56 -13.60 49.26
N VAL A 600 -14.26 -13.71 49.53
CA VAL A 600 -13.64 -13.78 50.89
C VAL A 600 -12.11 -13.56 50.77
N LEU A 601 -11.41 -13.39 51.89
CA LEU A 601 -10.04 -12.86 52.02
C LEU A 601 -8.91 -13.92 52.04
N HIS A 602 -7.69 -13.42 51.76
CA HIS A 602 -6.35 -13.88 52.22
C HIS A 602 -5.54 -15.00 51.50
N PHE A 603 -4.29 -14.61 51.18
CA PHE A 603 -2.99 -15.34 51.21
C PHE A 603 -2.62 -16.52 50.28
N GLU A 604 -1.61 -16.22 49.43
CA GLU A 604 -0.35 -16.95 49.14
C GLU A 604 -0.24 -18.33 48.43
N SER A 605 0.92 -18.45 47.75
CA SER A 605 1.67 -19.66 47.35
C SER A 605 1.65 -20.10 45.88
N ARG A 606 2.72 -20.83 45.51
CA ARG A 606 3.33 -20.96 44.17
C ARG A 606 3.02 -22.29 43.45
N ASN A 607 3.18 -22.27 42.12
CA ASN A 607 3.56 -23.40 41.24
C ASN A 607 2.58 -24.60 41.16
N ASP A 608 2.55 -25.44 40.11
CA ASP A 608 3.40 -25.57 38.90
C ASP A 608 2.55 -25.76 37.61
N ASN A 609 3.20 -25.76 36.44
CA ASN A 609 2.60 -26.01 35.11
C ASN A 609 2.74 -27.51 34.74
N PRO A 610 1.86 -28.13 33.91
CA PRO A 610 1.98 -27.92 32.45
C PRO A 610 0.67 -27.95 31.61
N ARG A 611 0.74 -27.32 30.43
CA ARG A 611 -0.16 -27.44 29.24
C ARG A 611 0.01 -28.81 28.52
N PRO A 612 -0.71 -29.20 27.41
CA PRO A 612 -1.55 -28.40 26.47
C PRO A 612 -2.82 -29.04 25.82
N ALA A 613 -3.67 -28.24 25.11
CA ALA A 613 -4.32 -28.61 23.82
C ALA A 613 -5.11 -27.48 23.06
N ALA A 614 -4.58 -27.04 21.90
CA ALA A 614 -5.25 -26.77 20.60
C ALA A 614 -6.42 -25.76 20.33
N ARG A 615 -6.09 -24.73 19.48
CA ARG A 615 -6.78 -24.22 18.24
C ARG A 615 -8.01 -23.25 18.28
N GLY A 616 -7.89 -22.10 17.59
CA GLY A 616 -9.03 -21.29 17.11
C GLY A 616 -8.75 -20.28 15.96
N LYS A 617 -9.07 -20.66 14.70
CA LYS A 617 -9.02 -19.94 13.38
C LYS A 617 -9.26 -18.41 13.33
N TYR A 618 -9.22 -17.78 12.15
CA TYR A 618 -9.10 -16.32 12.01
C TYR A 618 -9.96 -15.80 10.78
N GLU A 619 -11.21 -15.31 11.01
CA GLU A 619 -12.24 -14.79 10.04
C GLU A 619 -13.25 -13.59 10.43
N ASN A 620 -13.13 -12.27 10.03
CA ASN A 620 -14.18 -11.28 9.48
C ASN A 620 -14.11 -9.63 9.41
N GLN A 621 -13.91 -8.83 8.30
CA GLN A 621 -14.00 -7.28 8.31
C GLN A 621 -14.37 -6.37 7.04
N THR A 622 -14.30 -5.02 7.13
CA THR A 622 -15.25 -3.88 6.92
C THR A 622 -14.91 -2.44 6.35
N VAL A 623 -15.81 -1.71 5.64
CA VAL A 623 -15.40 -0.59 4.73
C VAL A 623 -16.24 0.74 4.69
N GLY A 624 -15.64 1.91 4.36
CA GLY A 624 -16.11 3.29 3.93
C GLY A 624 -17.46 3.98 4.31
N LYS A 625 -17.45 5.16 5.02
CA LYS A 625 -18.33 6.40 4.95
C LYS A 625 -18.08 7.71 5.92
N TYR A 626 -17.36 8.89 5.74
CA TYR A 626 -16.32 9.92 6.29
C TYR A 626 -16.81 11.27 6.60
N GLU A 627 -16.02 12.39 6.76
CA GLU A 627 -16.52 13.72 6.37
C GLU A 627 -15.66 14.84 5.64
N ASN A 628 -14.33 14.92 5.48
CA ASN A 628 -13.74 15.99 4.59
C ASN A 628 -12.46 15.55 3.90
N GLN A 629 -12.18 14.25 3.83
CA GLN A 629 -10.83 13.85 3.54
C GLN A 629 -10.66 12.35 3.41
N THR A 630 -9.49 11.89 3.00
CA THR A 630 -8.85 10.58 3.23
C THR A 630 -7.36 10.87 3.45
N VAL A 631 -6.54 9.92 3.90
CA VAL A 631 -5.16 9.52 3.50
C VAL A 631 -4.97 7.99 3.47
N ALA A 632 -3.79 7.29 3.40
CA ALA A 632 -3.65 5.95 2.80
C ALA A 632 -2.51 4.83 2.74
N THR A 633 -1.48 4.55 3.53
CA THR A 633 -0.14 4.00 3.03
C THR A 633 0.43 2.56 3.04
N ASP A 634 1.67 2.21 2.62
CA ASP A 634 2.04 0.82 2.24
C ASP A 634 1.96 -0.11 3.38
N THR A 635 2.36 0.38 4.55
CA THR A 635 2.21 -0.42 5.71
C THR A 635 1.77 0.27 6.96
N GLN A 636 0.53 -0.04 7.36
CA GLN A 636 -0.20 0.37 8.54
C GLN A 636 0.34 1.57 9.29
N LYS A 637 1.35 1.55 10.19
CA LYS A 637 1.84 2.72 10.98
C LYS A 637 1.97 3.82 10.00
N CYS A 638 2.44 3.41 8.85
CA CYS A 638 2.62 4.22 7.77
C CYS A 638 1.45 5.03 7.20
N SER A 639 0.18 4.87 7.60
CA SER A 639 -1.02 5.69 7.38
C SER A 639 -1.68 6.09 8.68
N GLU A 640 -0.88 6.34 9.68
CA GLU A 640 -1.39 6.60 11.00
C GLU A 640 -1.29 8.02 11.53
N ILE A 641 -0.61 8.96 10.88
CA ILE A 641 -0.16 10.22 11.56
C ILE A 641 -0.86 11.32 10.89
N GLY A 642 -0.76 11.25 9.58
CA GLY A 642 -1.28 12.17 8.63
C GLY A 642 -2.68 12.58 8.66
N ASN A 643 -3.36 12.17 9.70
CA ASN A 643 -4.19 13.03 10.48
C ASN A 643 -3.61 14.38 10.63
N GLU A 644 -2.62 14.64 11.52
CA GLU A 644 -2.40 15.52 12.72
C GLU A 644 -1.87 17.06 12.78
N ILE A 645 -1.03 17.66 11.87
CA ILE A 645 -0.73 19.10 11.48
C ILE A 645 -1.56 20.15 10.55
N LEU A 646 -2.59 19.87 9.71
CA LEU A 646 -3.68 20.61 9.03
C LEU A 646 -5.03 20.68 9.78
N ALA A 647 -5.14 19.91 10.85
CA ALA A 647 -6.03 19.95 12.06
C ALA A 647 -6.13 21.35 13.02
N LYS A 648 -4.78 21.60 12.65
CA LYS A 648 -3.58 22.47 12.80
C LYS A 648 -3.11 23.23 11.49
N ASP A 649 -3.88 23.27 10.40
CA ASP A 649 -3.83 24.16 9.19
C ASP A 649 -2.90 24.09 7.93
N GLY A 650 -1.97 23.13 7.73
CA GLY A 650 -1.12 22.91 6.51
C GLY A 650 -1.54 23.14 5.03
N SER A 651 -0.65 22.86 4.07
CA SER A 651 -0.71 23.34 2.67
C SER A 651 -0.57 22.29 1.58
N ALA A 652 -1.08 22.50 0.35
CA ALA A 652 -1.01 21.54 -0.78
C ALA A 652 0.34 20.83 -0.99
N VAL A 653 1.43 21.45 -0.49
CA VAL A 653 2.77 20.89 -0.49
C VAL A 653 3.52 20.69 0.81
N ASP A 654 2.86 20.65 1.97
CA ASP A 654 3.46 19.97 3.11
C ASP A 654 3.11 18.41 3.11
N ALA A 655 1.91 17.83 3.27
CA ALA A 655 1.65 16.39 3.60
C ALA A 655 1.45 15.40 2.48
N ALA A 656 2.49 15.40 1.72
CA ALA A 656 2.94 14.45 0.77
C ALA A 656 4.36 14.90 0.45
N ILE A 657 4.98 15.49 1.48
CA ILE A 657 6.35 15.84 1.77
C ILE A 657 6.52 15.33 3.22
N ALA A 658 5.51 15.36 4.13
CA ALA A 658 5.63 14.60 5.38
C ALA A 658 5.67 13.12 5.22
N ALA A 659 4.74 12.65 4.36
CA ALA A 659 4.37 11.27 4.03
C ALA A 659 5.17 10.77 2.90
N MET A 660 5.57 11.74 2.15
CA MET A 660 6.84 11.60 1.61
C MET A 660 7.85 11.19 2.70
N PHE A 661 8.14 11.79 3.89
CA PHE A 661 9.09 11.45 5.07
C PHE A 661 9.16 10.20 6.27
N CYS A 662 8.32 9.13 6.80
CA CYS A 662 8.21 7.46 6.80
C CYS A 662 7.87 6.31 5.55
N LEU A 663 8.55 5.44 4.72
CA LEU A 663 9.05 5.48 3.28
C LEU A 663 10.40 4.84 2.85
N GLY A 664 11.25 4.51 3.81
CA GLY A 664 12.65 4.17 3.70
C GLY A 664 13.13 3.36 4.92
N VAL A 665 12.67 3.64 6.13
CA VAL A 665 12.58 2.64 7.21
C VAL A 665 11.59 1.47 7.06
N ILE A 666 10.23 1.58 6.93
CA ILE A 666 8.95 0.76 6.93
C ILE A 666 8.28 -0.28 5.93
N ASN A 667 8.40 -0.43 4.59
CA ASN A 667 7.68 -1.42 3.72
C ASN A 667 8.38 -2.55 2.85
N MET A 668 9.73 -2.71 2.79
CA MET A 668 10.72 -3.82 2.84
C MET A 668 11.03 -4.74 1.69
N HIS A 669 11.18 -4.08 0.56
CA HIS A 669 11.68 -4.53 -0.70
C HIS A 669 12.54 -3.43 -1.35
N SER A 670 12.11 -2.58 -2.30
CA SER A 670 12.60 -1.40 -3.05
C SER A 670 12.66 0.20 -2.66
N SER A 671 12.05 0.87 -1.61
CA SER A 671 11.83 2.26 -1.01
C SER A 671 12.88 3.31 -0.59
N GLY A 672 12.58 4.64 -0.63
CA GLY A 672 13.33 5.85 -0.20
C GLY A 672 14.77 6.10 -0.72
N ILE A 673 15.28 7.30 -1.02
CA ILE A 673 16.75 7.71 -1.05
C ILE A 673 17.80 6.61 -0.77
N GLY A 674 18.15 5.77 -1.74
CA GLY A 674 17.80 5.79 -3.17
C GLY A 674 18.81 6.37 -4.21
N GLY A 675 18.68 7.54 -4.90
CA GLY A 675 18.97 7.66 -6.38
C GLY A 675 18.40 8.79 -7.34
N GLY A 676 17.14 8.83 -7.88
CA GLY A 676 16.29 9.68 -8.86
C GLY A 676 14.86 10.22 -8.50
N GLY A 677 13.93 10.52 -9.44
CA GLY A 677 12.55 10.92 -9.05
C GLY A 677 11.52 11.40 -10.08
N VAL A 678 10.45 12.11 -9.65
CA VAL A 678 9.45 12.98 -10.36
C VAL A 678 8.59 13.74 -9.32
N MET A 679 7.80 14.82 -9.66
CA MET A 679 6.90 15.65 -8.79
C MET A 679 6.07 16.90 -9.29
N LEU A 680 4.81 17.05 -8.82
CA LEU A 680 3.82 18.12 -9.08
C LEU A 680 2.51 18.06 -8.16
N VAL A 681 1.84 19.21 -7.98
CA VAL A 681 0.77 19.71 -7.05
C VAL A 681 -0.47 20.33 -7.68
N TYR A 682 -1.64 20.29 -7.02
CA TYR A 682 -2.85 21.03 -7.46
C TYR A 682 -3.13 22.08 -6.44
N ASN A 683 -3.76 23.14 -6.90
CA ASN A 683 -4.48 24.01 -6.02
C ASN A 683 -5.90 24.15 -6.59
N ARG A 684 -6.93 23.83 -5.80
CA ARG A 684 -8.35 23.95 -6.20
C ARG A 684 -8.76 25.38 -6.30
N SER A 685 -8.25 26.21 -5.39
CA SER A 685 -8.57 27.64 -5.41
C SER A 685 -8.04 28.30 -6.70
N THR A 686 -6.96 27.79 -7.30
CA THR A 686 -6.43 28.26 -8.60
C THR A 686 -6.72 27.34 -9.80
N LYS A 687 -7.32 26.18 -9.57
CA LYS A 687 -7.41 25.03 -10.50
C LYS A 687 -6.07 24.63 -11.18
N ALA A 688 -4.93 24.80 -10.50
CA ALA A 688 -3.61 24.71 -11.13
C ALA A 688 -2.73 23.54 -10.66
N ALA A 689 -2.56 22.60 -11.58
CA ALA A 689 -1.34 21.87 -11.85
C ALA A 689 -0.07 22.73 -11.72
N SER A 690 0.78 22.50 -10.72
CA SER A 690 2.04 23.25 -10.47
C SER A 690 3.30 22.37 -10.17
N ILE A 691 4.35 22.51 -10.99
CA ILE A 691 4.89 21.37 -11.74
C ILE A 691 6.44 21.15 -11.72
N ILE A 692 7.10 20.50 -10.77
CA ILE A 692 8.57 20.70 -10.55
C ILE A 692 9.45 19.71 -11.44
N ASP A 693 10.80 19.44 -11.30
CA ASP A 693 11.71 18.66 -12.24
C ASP A 693 13.13 18.15 -11.81
N PHE A 694 13.24 17.34 -10.77
CA PHE A 694 14.24 16.30 -10.51
C PHE A 694 13.87 14.86 -10.97
N ARG A 695 14.81 14.18 -11.58
CA ARG A 695 14.73 12.77 -11.89
C ARG A 695 16.17 12.31 -12.04
N GLU A 696 16.49 11.04 -11.78
CA GLU A 696 17.88 10.64 -11.69
C GLU A 696 18.68 11.14 -12.83
N THR A 697 19.77 11.80 -12.55
CA THR A 697 20.70 12.09 -13.60
C THR A 697 21.68 10.93 -13.50
N ALA A 698 21.88 10.07 -14.48
CA ALA A 698 23.00 9.10 -14.46
C ALA A 698 24.30 9.79 -14.01
N PRO A 699 25.26 9.12 -13.32
CA PRO A 699 26.53 9.69 -12.95
C PRO A 699 27.18 10.28 -14.17
N LEU A 700 27.97 11.31 -13.93
CA LEU A 700 28.82 11.90 -14.94
C LEU A 700 29.86 10.89 -15.48
N ILE A 701 29.98 9.72 -14.85
CA ILE A 701 30.68 8.53 -15.34
C ILE A 701 29.70 7.35 -15.41
N VAL A 702 29.15 7.09 -16.60
CA VAL A 702 28.40 5.86 -16.90
C VAL A 702 29.37 4.68 -17.04
N SER A 703 28.93 3.47 -16.67
CA SER A 703 29.68 2.22 -16.91
C SER A 703 29.08 1.46 -18.08
N ASN A 704 29.92 0.72 -18.82
CA ASN A 704 29.44 -0.26 -19.79
C ASN A 704 28.98 -1.51 -19.04
N PHE A 705 27.70 -1.89 -19.17
CA PHE A 705 27.14 -3.05 -18.49
C PHE A 705 27.31 -4.31 -19.34
N THR A 706 28.27 -5.14 -18.95
CA THR A 706 28.52 -6.45 -19.57
C THR A 706 27.90 -7.57 -18.73
N PRO A 707 27.16 -8.52 -19.33
CA PRO A 707 26.77 -9.77 -18.67
C PRO A 707 27.97 -10.62 -18.24
N ASP A 708 27.90 -11.21 -17.05
CA ASP A 708 28.86 -12.22 -16.63
C ASP A 708 28.59 -13.60 -17.26
N ALA A 709 29.53 -14.53 -17.11
CA ALA A 709 29.45 -15.89 -17.63
C ALA A 709 28.33 -16.78 -17.01
N THR A 710 27.49 -16.22 -16.12
CA THR A 710 26.28 -16.86 -15.57
C THR A 710 24.98 -16.17 -16.01
N GLY A 711 25.06 -15.21 -16.94
CA GLY A 711 23.93 -14.41 -17.40
C GLY A 711 23.51 -13.31 -16.42
N LYS A 712 24.33 -12.99 -15.41
CA LYS A 712 24.06 -11.92 -14.45
C LYS A 712 24.70 -10.63 -14.97
N ASN A 713 23.85 -9.81 -15.58
CA ASN A 713 24.14 -8.48 -16.12
C ASN A 713 24.44 -7.49 -15.00
N GLU A 714 25.69 -6.99 -14.89
CA GLU A 714 26.26 -6.01 -13.92
C GLU A 714 25.54 -4.66 -13.82
N SER A 715 24.23 -4.66 -13.72
CA SER A 715 23.40 -3.47 -13.61
C SER A 715 22.34 -3.60 -12.50
N ARG A 716 22.03 -4.81 -12.00
CA ARG A 716 21.03 -5.17 -10.96
C ARG A 716 21.42 -5.27 -9.44
N PHE A 717 22.56 -5.89 -8.99
CA PHE A 717 22.91 -6.31 -7.57
C PHE A 717 24.37 -6.19 -6.91
N GLY A 718 24.98 -5.01 -6.68
CA GLY A 718 26.44 -4.80 -6.40
C GLY A 718 26.98 -3.39 -6.73
N GLY A 719 28.29 -3.13 -6.81
CA GLY A 719 28.81 -1.75 -6.84
C GLY A 719 28.67 -0.80 -8.06
N LEU A 720 28.01 -1.14 -9.19
CA LEU A 720 28.17 -0.43 -10.50
C LEU A 720 27.00 0.30 -11.23
N ALA A 721 25.74 0.35 -10.78
CA ALA A 721 24.63 0.95 -11.51
C ALA A 721 24.01 2.22 -10.91
N ILE A 722 24.78 3.20 -10.47
CA ILE A 722 24.15 4.36 -9.84
C ILE A 722 23.49 5.22 -10.87
N ALA A 723 22.37 5.79 -10.56
CA ALA A 723 22.15 7.13 -11.02
C ALA A 723 21.98 8.09 -9.84
N VAL A 724 22.23 9.36 -10.15
CA VAL A 724 22.78 10.31 -9.21
C VAL A 724 21.77 10.74 -8.19
N PRO A 725 22.12 10.51 -6.93
CA PRO A 725 21.41 11.04 -5.82
C PRO A 725 21.08 12.58 -5.85
N GLY A 726 19.78 12.92 -5.81
CA GLY A 726 19.10 14.24 -5.89
C GLY A 726 17.88 14.72 -5.04
N GLU A 727 17.33 13.96 -4.09
CA GLU A 727 15.98 13.97 -3.48
C GLU A 727 15.77 14.80 -2.16
N VAL A 728 16.68 15.60 -1.60
CA VAL A 728 16.35 16.55 -0.51
C VAL A 728 15.74 17.80 -1.14
N LYS A 729 16.31 18.18 -2.30
CA LYS A 729 16.11 19.38 -3.13
C LYS A 729 14.64 19.75 -3.23
N GLY A 730 13.88 19.13 -4.10
CA GLY A 730 12.44 19.00 -4.10
C GLY A 730 11.67 18.97 -2.78
N MET A 731 11.85 18.00 -1.88
CA MET A 731 11.11 17.95 -0.60
C MET A 731 11.06 19.34 0.01
N TYR A 732 12.25 19.93 0.00
CA TYR A 732 12.51 21.21 0.53
C TYR A 732 11.87 22.22 -0.41
N GLN A 733 12.22 22.25 -1.69
CA GLN A 733 11.68 23.14 -2.72
C GLN A 733 10.16 23.27 -2.74
N ALA A 734 9.35 22.24 -2.45
CA ALA A 734 7.91 22.43 -2.39
C ALA A 734 7.30 22.41 -0.99
N SER A 735 8.00 21.93 0.05
CA SER A 735 7.76 22.51 1.39
C SER A 735 8.00 24.02 1.39
N GLN A 736 8.91 24.53 0.56
CA GLN A 736 9.14 25.95 0.37
C GLN A 736 8.05 26.54 -0.56
N LYS A 737 7.81 25.94 -1.73
CA LYS A 737 6.92 26.50 -2.76
C LYS A 737 5.43 26.45 -2.38
N TYR A 738 5.01 25.51 -1.54
CA TYR A 738 3.62 25.40 -1.10
C TYR A 738 3.55 24.72 0.28
N GLY A 739 4.40 25.18 1.20
CA GLY A 739 4.32 24.83 2.62
C GLY A 739 3.39 25.70 3.46
N ARG A 740 3.23 25.35 4.74
CA ARG A 740 2.43 26.04 5.78
C ARG A 740 2.84 25.81 7.25
N LEU A 741 3.53 24.73 7.68
CA LEU A 741 4.22 24.76 9.01
C LEU A 741 5.73 24.60 8.87
N PRO A 742 6.49 25.03 9.89
CA PRO A 742 7.93 25.14 9.77
C PRO A 742 8.49 23.77 9.48
N TRP A 743 9.22 23.64 8.38
CA TRP A 743 10.09 22.51 8.00
C TRP A 743 10.66 21.88 9.33
N LYS A 744 11.01 22.56 10.43
CA LYS A 744 11.35 21.94 11.75
C LYS A 744 10.24 21.29 12.61
N GLU A 745 9.02 21.77 12.64
CA GLU A 745 7.90 21.06 13.29
C GLU A 745 7.64 19.76 12.54
N LEU A 746 7.60 19.91 11.22
CA LEU A 746 7.69 18.84 10.27
C LEU A 746 8.85 17.95 10.73
N VAL A 747 10.05 18.45 11.05
CA VAL A 747 11.05 17.66 11.80
C VAL A 747 10.56 17.28 13.20
N GLU A 748 9.63 16.33 13.35
CA GLU A 748 9.84 15.23 14.30
C GLU A 748 8.97 14.00 14.33
N PRO A 749 8.47 13.58 13.21
CA PRO A 749 8.19 12.15 13.10
C PRO A 749 9.32 11.32 12.55
N ALA A 750 9.90 11.68 11.43
CA ALA A 750 10.70 10.77 10.63
C ALA A 750 12.15 10.64 10.90
N ILE A 751 12.36 10.46 12.18
CA ILE A 751 13.56 10.14 12.88
C ILE A 751 13.12 9.40 14.15
N LYS A 752 11.93 9.79 14.61
CA LYS A 752 11.02 9.29 15.61
C LYS A 752 10.49 7.92 15.46
N LEU A 753 11.26 7.12 14.78
CA LEU A 753 11.00 5.73 14.72
C LEU A 753 12.34 4.89 14.77
N ALA A 754 13.46 5.34 14.19
CA ALA A 754 14.81 4.74 14.16
C ALA A 754 15.40 4.22 15.47
N ARG A 755 14.89 4.74 16.57
CA ARG A 755 15.58 4.99 17.82
C ARG A 755 14.78 4.45 18.97
N ASP A 756 13.45 4.32 18.86
CA ASP A 756 12.57 4.04 20.00
C ASP A 756 11.50 2.97 19.76
N GLY A 757 10.80 2.91 18.60
CA GLY A 757 10.77 1.61 17.93
C GLY A 757 9.57 0.89 17.26
N PHE A 758 9.85 0.07 16.24
CA PHE A 758 8.96 -0.15 15.06
C PHE A 758 7.92 -1.30 15.40
N LYS A 759 7.33 -2.16 14.50
CA LYS A 759 6.98 -3.64 14.80
C LYS A 759 6.45 -4.59 13.69
N ILE A 760 7.18 -5.63 13.25
CA ILE A 760 7.14 -6.15 11.85
C ILE A 760 6.06 -7.19 11.51
N SER A 761 4.90 -6.61 11.19
CA SER A 761 3.95 -6.69 10.04
C SER A 761 3.72 -7.97 9.28
N ALA A 762 3.05 -7.92 8.10
CA ALA A 762 2.80 -9.08 7.23
C ALA A 762 3.23 -9.06 5.69
N ALA A 763 4.45 -8.56 5.35
CA ALA A 763 5.37 -8.58 4.15
C ALA A 763 6.73 -9.26 3.91
N VAL A 764 7.62 -9.18 4.86
CA VAL A 764 9.02 -9.32 4.68
C VAL A 764 9.30 -10.76 4.44
N ALA A 765 8.91 -11.71 5.27
CA ALA A 765 9.34 -13.09 5.07
C ALA A 765 8.70 -13.83 3.90
N GLN A 766 7.41 -13.77 3.57
CA GLN A 766 7.02 -14.14 2.19
C GLN A 766 7.53 -13.18 1.09
N ALA A 767 8.48 -12.28 1.38
CA ALA A 767 9.56 -11.80 0.49
C ALA A 767 10.99 -12.31 0.82
N LEU A 768 11.42 -12.57 2.07
CA LEU A 768 12.71 -13.21 2.44
C LEU A 768 12.60 -14.62 1.90
N ASN A 769 11.76 -15.41 2.54
CA ASN A 769 11.02 -16.56 2.03
C ASN A 769 10.08 -16.22 0.84
N ILE A 770 10.53 -15.41 -0.13
CA ILE A 770 10.28 -15.70 -1.55
C ILE A 770 11.35 -16.62 -2.16
N THR A 771 12.65 -16.55 -1.81
CA THR A 771 13.66 -17.50 -2.38
C THR A 771 14.94 -17.67 -1.52
N PRO A 772 15.60 -18.84 -1.55
CA PRO A 772 16.99 -19.08 -1.08
C PRO A 772 17.97 -17.98 -1.50
N TYR A 773 17.92 -17.63 -2.79
CA TYR A 773 18.50 -16.44 -3.40
C TYR A 773 18.46 -15.26 -2.44
N ILE A 774 17.32 -14.90 -1.87
CA ILE A 774 17.08 -13.68 -1.10
C ILE A 774 17.81 -13.64 0.26
N LYS A 775 18.52 -14.71 0.61
CA LYS A 775 19.25 -14.89 1.86
C LYS A 775 20.75 -14.66 1.77
N GLU A 776 21.44 -15.37 0.90
CA GLU A 776 22.84 -15.72 1.17
C GLU A 776 23.78 -14.51 1.27
N HIS A 777 23.70 -13.51 0.38
CA HIS A 777 24.47 -12.29 0.55
C HIS A 777 23.96 -11.34 1.64
N ILE A 778 22.74 -11.49 2.21
CA ILE A 778 22.37 -10.79 3.47
C ILE A 778 23.52 -10.96 4.47
N GLU A 779 24.02 -12.19 4.50
CA GLU A 779 25.00 -12.67 5.44
C GLU A 779 26.42 -12.22 5.06
N ARG A 780 26.63 -11.82 3.79
CA ARG A 780 27.93 -11.47 3.22
C ARG A 780 28.28 -10.01 3.43
N ASP A 781 27.44 -9.07 3.03
CA ASP A 781 27.74 -7.67 3.33
C ASP A 781 27.63 -7.41 4.84
N PRO A 782 28.53 -6.64 5.49
CA PRO A 782 28.61 -6.62 6.96
C PRO A 782 27.38 -6.15 7.74
N GLY A 783 26.39 -5.53 7.10
CA GLY A 783 25.29 -4.88 7.82
C GLY A 783 24.13 -4.39 6.96
N LEU A 784 24.11 -4.85 5.72
CA LEU A 784 23.28 -6.02 5.53
C LEU A 784 23.25 -6.95 6.73
N ARG A 785 24.33 -7.70 6.96
CA ARG A 785 24.47 -8.74 7.96
C ARG A 785 23.99 -8.29 9.32
N GLU A 786 24.71 -7.46 10.08
CA GLU A 786 24.18 -7.04 11.39
C GLU A 786 22.87 -6.22 11.31
N LEU A 787 22.26 -5.94 10.14
CA LEU A 787 20.84 -5.58 10.12
C LEU A 787 19.92 -6.74 9.98
N PHE A 788 20.25 -7.82 9.28
CA PHE A 788 19.32 -8.93 9.20
C PHE A 788 19.70 -10.13 10.06
N LEU A 789 20.80 -9.94 10.76
CA LEU A 789 21.54 -10.80 11.65
C LEU A 789 22.07 -9.93 12.81
N ASP A 790 22.95 -10.54 13.60
CA ASP A 790 23.90 -9.94 14.54
C ASP A 790 24.78 -11.03 15.19
N LYS A 791 24.20 -11.86 16.08
CA LYS A 791 24.87 -12.94 16.87
C LYS A 791 24.71 -14.42 16.41
N ASP A 792 23.61 -15.16 16.64
CA ASP A 792 23.61 -16.66 16.66
C ASP A 792 23.56 -17.40 15.29
N ASN A 793 23.61 -16.66 14.20
CA ASN A 793 23.30 -17.02 12.81
C ASN A 793 22.04 -17.92 12.39
N ASN A 794 20.78 -17.42 12.48
CA ASN A 794 19.52 -17.63 11.66
C ASN A 794 18.59 -16.37 11.48
N THR A 795 18.40 -15.84 10.28
CA THR A 795 17.99 -14.44 9.98
C THR A 795 16.54 -13.95 10.40
N TYR A 796 15.84 -14.34 11.52
CA TYR A 796 14.56 -13.80 12.13
C TYR A 796 13.07 -14.32 11.69
N LYS A 797 11.97 -14.45 12.50
CA LYS A 797 10.56 -14.96 12.17
C LYS A 797 9.37 -14.03 11.71
N GLU A 798 8.31 -13.78 12.54
CA GLU A 798 7.19 -12.76 12.45
C GLU A 798 6.55 -12.37 13.79
N GLY A 799 6.33 -11.06 14.05
CA GLY A 799 5.87 -10.65 15.38
C GLY A 799 6.90 -10.00 16.29
N ASP A 800 7.52 -8.88 15.93
CA ASP A 800 8.92 -8.67 16.32
C ASP A 800 9.34 -7.40 17.06
N GLU A 801 10.50 -7.39 17.76
CA GLU A 801 11.19 -6.15 18.26
C GLU A 801 12.75 -5.87 18.23
N ILE A 802 13.57 -6.26 17.22
CA ILE A 802 14.46 -5.42 16.32
C ILE A 802 15.46 -4.28 16.83
N THR A 803 15.93 -3.30 15.99
CA THR A 803 16.55 -1.85 16.08
C THR A 803 16.83 0.06 13.68
N ASN A 804 16.99 1.45 13.60
CA ASN A 804 17.77 2.19 12.54
C ASN A 804 19.02 2.90 13.07
N LYS A 805 19.29 2.79 14.37
CA LYS A 805 20.63 2.94 14.95
C LYS A 805 21.55 4.01 14.31
N LYS A 806 22.52 3.80 13.41
CA LYS A 806 23.26 4.97 12.87
C LYS A 806 22.43 6.09 12.28
N TYR A 807 21.30 5.76 11.69
CA TYR A 807 20.19 6.67 11.60
C TYR A 807 19.21 6.30 12.72
N ALA A 808 19.16 6.74 13.96
CA ALA A 808 19.91 7.56 14.91
C ALA A 808 20.79 8.73 14.49
N LYS A 809 21.46 9.32 15.50
CA LYS A 809 22.06 10.66 15.56
C LYS A 809 21.72 11.56 14.36
N THR A 810 22.70 11.76 13.51
CA THR A 810 22.63 11.81 12.08
C THR A 810 22.01 13.10 11.44
N LEU A 811 20.85 13.28 10.78
CA LEU A 811 20.37 14.63 10.27
C LEU A 811 20.14 15.64 11.39
N GLU A 812 20.50 15.26 12.59
CA GLU A 812 20.89 16.09 13.69
C GLU A 812 21.85 17.18 13.28
N ILE A 813 22.74 16.94 12.32
CA ILE A 813 23.54 18.04 11.72
C ILE A 813 22.69 18.85 10.74
N ILE A 814 21.40 18.85 11.02
CA ILE A 814 20.37 19.49 10.29
C ILE A 814 19.16 19.83 11.21
N GLN A 815 17.88 19.75 10.79
CA GLN A 815 16.68 20.65 11.01
C GLN A 815 16.91 22.09 10.60
N GLN A 816 18.18 22.41 10.74
CA GLN A 816 19.04 23.36 10.09
C GLN A 816 19.09 23.04 8.54
N ASP A 817 20.27 22.79 7.96
CA ASP A 817 20.66 22.62 6.51
C ASP A 817 20.23 21.37 5.63
N PRO A 818 19.06 21.29 4.95
CA PRO A 818 18.74 20.18 4.02
C PRO A 818 19.86 19.83 3.02
N GLU A 819 20.49 20.85 2.45
CA GLU A 819 21.50 20.76 1.39
C GLU A 819 22.76 19.96 1.76
N SER A 820 22.84 19.57 3.03
CA SER A 820 23.65 18.48 3.59
C SER A 820 23.95 17.29 2.72
N PHE A 821 22.98 16.82 1.92
CA PHE A 821 23.25 15.70 1.02
C PHE A 821 24.36 16.11 0.06
N TYR A 822 24.08 17.13 -0.72
CA TYR A 822 24.81 17.50 -1.92
C TYR A 822 26.14 18.16 -1.62
N SER A 823 26.20 18.88 -0.49
CA SER A 823 27.26 19.86 -0.24
C SER A 823 28.06 19.58 1.04
N GLY A 824 27.39 19.43 2.18
CA GLY A 824 27.99 19.56 3.51
C GLY A 824 28.63 18.30 4.09
N THR A 825 28.46 18.08 5.39
CA THR A 825 29.11 16.97 6.12
C THR A 825 28.76 15.61 5.55
N LEU A 826 27.56 15.47 4.96
CA LEU A 826 27.20 14.19 4.39
C LEU A 826 27.78 13.93 3.03
N ALA A 827 27.80 14.91 2.13
CA ALA A 827 28.55 14.83 0.87
C ALA A 827 29.96 14.23 0.99
N LYS A 828 30.58 14.32 2.17
CA LYS A 828 31.84 13.64 2.51
C LYS A 828 31.68 12.13 2.75
N ASN A 829 30.83 11.70 3.69
CA ASN A 829 30.59 10.27 3.88
C ASN A 829 29.93 9.67 2.64
N ILE A 830 29.18 10.46 1.84
CA ILE A 830 28.72 10.09 0.48
C ILE A 830 29.83 9.38 -0.24
N SER A 831 30.80 10.21 -0.60
CA SER A 831 31.87 9.83 -1.47
C SER A 831 32.75 8.72 -0.84
N ARG A 832 32.73 8.51 0.48
CA ARG A 832 33.39 7.36 1.11
C ARG A 832 32.63 6.06 0.79
N ASP A 833 31.37 6.02 1.14
CA ASP A 833 30.54 4.83 1.06
C ASP A 833 30.23 4.47 -0.41
N MET A 834 30.27 5.46 -1.32
CA MET A 834 30.42 5.26 -2.77
C MET A 834 31.69 4.45 -3.09
N ARG A 835 32.87 4.99 -2.76
CA ARG A 835 34.16 4.40 -3.15
C ARG A 835 34.38 3.01 -2.57
N ASN A 836 33.85 2.76 -1.38
CA ASN A 836 33.92 1.48 -0.67
C ASN A 836 33.34 0.27 -1.46
N ILE A 837 32.69 0.49 -2.61
CA ILE A 837 32.20 -0.55 -3.56
C ILE A 837 32.37 -0.18 -5.04
N ASN A 838 33.40 0.57 -5.44
CA ASN A 838 33.58 0.84 -6.88
C ASN A 838 32.41 1.63 -7.52
N SER A 839 31.68 2.43 -6.72
CA SER A 839 30.66 3.38 -7.20
C SER A 839 31.19 4.30 -8.30
N LYS A 840 30.28 4.80 -9.12
CA LYS A 840 30.51 5.83 -10.13
C LYS A 840 29.97 7.21 -9.77
N VAL A 841 29.19 7.37 -8.69
CA VAL A 841 28.90 8.72 -8.18
C VAL A 841 30.04 9.20 -7.35
N SER A 842 30.44 10.39 -7.72
CA SER A 842 31.38 11.21 -7.02
C SER A 842 30.64 12.26 -6.19
N ARG A 843 31.40 13.01 -5.39
CA ARG A 843 30.85 14.17 -4.70
C ARG A 843 30.35 15.30 -5.65
N ARG A 844 30.74 15.28 -6.92
CA ARG A 844 30.35 16.30 -7.93
C ARG A 844 28.90 16.14 -8.33
N ASP A 845 28.49 14.92 -8.62
CA ASP A 845 27.19 14.62 -9.22
C ASP A 845 26.04 15.14 -8.33
N LEU A 846 26.17 14.86 -7.05
CA LEU A 846 25.28 15.21 -5.94
C LEU A 846 25.12 16.72 -5.84
N ARG A 847 26.25 17.44 -5.75
CA ARG A 847 26.28 18.90 -5.73
C ARG A 847 25.64 19.51 -6.97
N ASN A 848 25.80 18.84 -8.12
CA ASN A 848 25.23 19.25 -9.38
C ASN A 848 23.74 18.88 -9.50
N TYR A 849 23.26 17.93 -8.72
CA TYR A 849 21.92 17.39 -8.85
C TYR A 849 20.82 18.45 -8.75
N ARG A 850 19.86 18.49 -9.70
CA ARG A 850 18.72 19.42 -9.64
C ARG A 850 17.33 18.84 -9.81
N ALA A 851 16.52 19.29 -8.86
CA ALA A 851 15.12 19.61 -9.00
C ALA A 851 14.88 20.91 -9.78
N ALA A 852 14.33 20.78 -10.98
CA ALA A 852 13.88 21.85 -11.89
C ALA A 852 12.35 22.05 -11.83
N ILE A 853 11.66 22.54 -12.88
CA ILE A 853 10.19 22.66 -13.04
C ILE A 853 9.84 22.45 -14.54
N ARG A 854 8.75 21.75 -14.93
CA ARG A 854 8.19 21.81 -16.33
C ARG A 854 6.68 22.16 -16.29
N GLU A 855 5.80 21.86 -17.27
CA GLU A 855 4.39 22.39 -17.31
C GLU A 855 3.34 21.45 -17.97
N PRO A 856 2.01 21.64 -17.75
CA PRO A 856 1.04 20.56 -17.87
C PRO A 856 0.70 20.14 -19.31
N LYS A 857 0.62 18.83 -19.63
CA LYS A 857 -0.13 18.37 -20.83
C LYS A 857 -1.61 18.28 -20.50
N LYS A 858 -2.43 17.91 -21.49
CA LYS A 858 -3.87 17.60 -21.45
C LYS A 858 -4.26 16.60 -22.54
N GLY A 859 -4.86 15.47 -22.16
CA GLY A 859 -5.67 14.65 -23.08
C GLY A 859 -7.16 14.96 -22.84
N ASN A 860 -8.09 14.01 -23.05
CA ASN A 860 -9.53 14.23 -22.75
C ASN A 860 -10.38 13.00 -23.01
N LEU A 861 -11.43 12.79 -22.20
CA LEU A 861 -12.49 11.83 -22.50
C LEU A 861 -13.94 12.38 -22.31
N SER A 862 -14.33 13.46 -23.02
CA SER A 862 -15.62 14.22 -22.91
C SER A 862 -16.02 14.85 -21.56
N ASN A 863 -16.69 14.19 -20.60
CA ASN A 863 -17.54 14.84 -19.57
C ASN A 863 -17.04 16.07 -18.77
N MET A 864 -15.74 16.37 -18.62
CA MET A 864 -15.19 17.49 -17.81
C MET A 864 -13.82 18.10 -18.33
N THR A 865 -12.63 17.96 -17.69
CA THR A 865 -11.26 18.28 -18.24
C THR A 865 -10.04 17.42 -17.75
N MET A 866 -9.25 16.82 -18.68
CA MET A 866 -8.11 15.85 -18.51
C MET A 866 -6.74 16.46 -18.89
N TYR A 867 -5.72 16.41 -18.06
CA TYR A 867 -4.39 16.99 -18.22
C TYR A 867 -3.39 15.86 -18.66
N LEU A 868 -2.04 15.96 -18.62
CA LEU A 868 -1.10 14.80 -18.62
C LEU A 868 0.38 15.03 -18.31
N SER A 869 1.05 14.03 -17.75
CA SER A 869 2.51 13.83 -17.71
C SER A 869 3.19 13.97 -19.05
N PRO A 870 4.41 14.52 -19.08
CA PRO A 870 5.31 14.41 -20.21
C PRO A 870 6.20 13.17 -20.05
N PRO A 871 7.33 13.18 -20.73
CA PRO A 871 8.47 12.37 -20.31
C PRO A 871 9.42 13.12 -19.34
N PRO A 872 10.33 12.49 -18.57
CA PRO A 872 10.98 11.18 -18.70
C PRO A 872 10.23 9.84 -18.75
N SER A 873 8.92 9.70 -19.02
CA SER A 873 7.72 9.61 -18.14
C SER A 873 6.49 9.11 -19.00
N SER A 874 5.37 8.55 -18.46
CA SER A 874 4.44 7.78 -19.35
C SER A 874 3.69 8.63 -20.31
N GLY A 875 3.29 9.85 -19.92
CA GLY A 875 2.26 10.65 -20.57
C GLY A 875 1.37 9.86 -21.51
N ALA A 876 1.59 10.17 -22.77
CA ALA A 876 1.86 9.19 -23.81
C ALA A 876 1.04 7.89 -23.74
N VAL A 877 1.71 6.73 -23.79
CA VAL A 877 1.10 5.43 -24.05
C VAL A 877 -0.11 5.22 -23.20
N LEU A 878 0.02 5.40 -21.90
CA LEU A 878 -1.08 4.94 -21.09
C LEU A 878 -2.29 5.88 -21.25
N ALA A 879 -2.17 7.15 -21.67
CA ALA A 879 -3.32 7.91 -22.21
C ALA A 879 -3.79 7.39 -23.56
N LEU A 880 -2.84 7.10 -24.46
CA LEU A 880 -3.11 6.55 -25.79
C LEU A 880 -4.03 5.36 -25.65
N ILE A 881 -3.68 4.43 -24.79
CA ILE A 881 -4.48 3.27 -24.46
C ILE A 881 -5.93 3.59 -24.28
N LEU A 882 -6.26 4.69 -23.60
CA LEU A 882 -7.62 5.10 -23.36
C LEU A 882 -8.32 5.51 -24.62
N ASN A 883 -7.67 6.48 -25.26
CA ASN A 883 -7.99 7.04 -26.53
C ASN A 883 -8.22 5.92 -27.53
N ILE A 884 -7.47 4.80 -27.44
CA ILE A 884 -7.65 3.67 -28.31
C ILE A 884 -9.14 3.29 -28.33
N LEU A 885 -9.91 3.22 -27.23
CA LEU A 885 -11.15 2.40 -27.28
C LEU A 885 -12.32 2.74 -26.37
N LYS A 886 -12.31 3.92 -25.74
CA LYS A 886 -13.49 4.80 -25.77
C LYS A 886 -14.45 4.46 -26.90
N GLY A 887 -13.93 4.41 -28.13
CA GLY A 887 -14.73 4.17 -29.33
C GLY A 887 -15.21 2.73 -29.53
N TYR A 888 -15.10 1.84 -28.54
CA TYR A 888 -15.86 0.60 -28.51
C TYR A 888 -17.19 0.71 -27.74
N LYS A 889 -17.46 1.82 -27.05
CA LYS A 889 -18.77 2.18 -26.48
C LYS A 889 -19.42 1.18 -25.51
N MET A 890 -18.61 0.40 -24.82
CA MET A 890 -19.09 -0.80 -24.14
C MET A 890 -19.81 -0.54 -22.78
N THR A 891 -20.85 -1.35 -22.45
CA THR A 891 -21.93 -1.10 -21.46
C THR A 891 -22.17 -2.20 -20.37
N LYS A 892 -23.27 -2.15 -19.57
CA LYS A 892 -23.62 -3.11 -18.48
C LYS A 892 -23.70 -4.51 -19.04
N ALA A 893 -24.56 -4.61 -20.05
CA ALA A 893 -24.68 -5.69 -21.03
C ALA A 893 -23.32 -6.27 -21.37
N ASP A 894 -22.36 -5.39 -21.57
CA ASP A 894 -21.05 -5.62 -22.09
C ASP A 894 -20.07 -6.09 -21.00
N ILE A 895 -20.50 -7.13 -20.29
CA ILE A 895 -19.79 -8.32 -19.78
C ILE A 895 -20.81 -9.18 -18.97
N ASP A 896 -22.12 -9.04 -19.25
CA ASP A 896 -23.20 -9.84 -18.68
C ASP A 896 -23.10 -11.31 -19.12
N GLY A 897 -22.84 -12.19 -18.15
CA GLY A 897 -22.72 -13.63 -18.37
C GLY A 897 -21.57 -13.96 -19.31
N ASP A 898 -21.88 -14.85 -20.25
CA ASP A 898 -20.89 -15.52 -21.07
C ASP A 898 -20.87 -15.11 -22.58
N ASP A 899 -21.72 -14.23 -23.19
CA ASP A 899 -21.56 -13.82 -24.64
C ASP A 899 -21.60 -12.25 -25.06
N ALA A 900 -20.67 -11.23 -25.27
CA ALA A 900 -19.22 -10.75 -25.62
C ALA A 900 -17.73 -10.62 -24.80
N SER A 901 -16.98 -11.19 -23.70
CA SER A 901 -16.54 -12.46 -22.79
C SER A 901 -16.07 -14.01 -23.07
N ILE A 902 -16.51 -14.88 -24.07
CA ILE A 902 -15.98 -15.91 -25.12
C ILE A 902 -15.01 -15.71 -26.36
N LEU A 903 -15.08 -15.06 -27.56
CA LEU A 903 -16.03 -14.40 -28.51
C LEU A 903 -15.36 -13.26 -29.37
N THR A 904 -15.83 -12.00 -29.28
CA THR A 904 -15.45 -10.65 -29.78
C THR A 904 -14.51 -9.81 -28.88
N TYR A 905 -14.73 -9.80 -27.56
CA TYR A 905 -13.96 -9.32 -26.39
C TYR A 905 -12.46 -9.58 -26.20
N HIS A 906 -11.63 -9.60 -27.25
CA HIS A 906 -10.17 -9.55 -27.08
C HIS A 906 -9.62 -8.22 -27.61
N ARG A 907 -10.51 -7.24 -27.55
CA ARG A 907 -10.28 -5.86 -27.89
C ARG A 907 -9.05 -5.27 -27.23
N ILE A 908 -9.18 -5.10 -25.93
CA ILE A 908 -8.16 -4.89 -24.88
C ILE A 908 -6.90 -5.64 -25.40
N ILE A 909 -6.93 -6.96 -25.54
CA ILE A 909 -5.89 -7.90 -25.98
C ILE A 909 -5.01 -7.50 -27.17
N GLU A 910 -5.39 -6.60 -28.08
CA GLU A 910 -4.58 -6.28 -29.25
C GLU A 910 -4.02 -4.85 -29.29
N ALA A 911 -4.84 -3.83 -28.95
CA ALA A 911 -4.25 -2.52 -28.66
C ALA A 911 -3.34 -2.49 -27.44
N PHE A 912 -3.24 -3.68 -26.87
CA PHE A 912 -2.19 -4.15 -26.07
C PHE A 912 -0.80 -3.98 -26.58
N LYS A 913 -0.12 -5.07 -26.93
CA LYS A 913 1.19 -5.05 -27.57
C LYS A 913 1.39 -3.79 -28.45
N PHE A 914 0.36 -3.26 -29.15
CA PHE A 914 0.39 -1.91 -29.74
C PHE A 914 0.88 -0.79 -28.83
N ALA A 915 0.21 -0.38 -27.75
CA ALA A 915 0.72 0.79 -27.04
C ALA A 915 2.08 0.49 -26.34
N TYR A 916 2.65 -0.70 -26.49
CA TYR A 916 4.03 -1.03 -26.14
C TYR A 916 5.08 -0.93 -27.20
N ALA A 917 4.70 -1.21 -28.43
CA ALA A 917 5.37 -0.65 -29.58
C ALA A 917 5.55 0.87 -29.48
N TRP A 918 4.65 1.51 -28.74
CA TRP A 918 4.70 2.92 -28.42
C TRP A 918 5.46 3.23 -27.13
N ARG A 919 5.49 2.33 -26.14
CA ARG A 919 6.30 2.49 -24.92
C ARG A 919 7.76 2.73 -25.27
N SER A 920 8.33 1.82 -26.06
CA SER A 920 9.75 1.70 -26.38
C SER A 920 10.23 2.77 -27.38
N ARG A 921 9.57 3.93 -27.38
CA ARG A 921 9.87 5.15 -28.16
C ARG A 921 10.21 6.35 -27.26
N LEU A 922 10.31 6.12 -25.96
CA LEU A 922 10.31 7.17 -24.95
C LEU A 922 11.50 6.97 -23.99
N GLY A 923 11.98 8.09 -23.44
CA GLY A 923 13.22 8.25 -22.68
C GLY A 923 13.15 9.51 -21.82
N ASP A 924 14.29 10.15 -21.53
CA ASP A 924 14.33 11.57 -21.11
C ASP A 924 14.08 12.50 -22.31
N PRO A 925 13.07 13.38 -22.30
CA PRO A 925 12.88 14.35 -23.36
C PRO A 925 13.89 15.50 -23.28
N ALA A 926 14.71 15.60 -22.22
CA ALA A 926 15.89 16.46 -22.22
C ALA A 926 17.05 15.90 -23.08
N PHE A 927 17.01 14.62 -23.45
CA PHE A 927 18.06 13.96 -24.25
C PHE A 927 17.59 13.59 -25.67
N ASN A 928 16.28 13.39 -25.87
CA ASN A 928 15.72 13.19 -27.21
C ASN A 928 14.31 13.79 -27.34
N SER A 929 14.08 14.69 -28.31
CA SER A 929 12.79 15.38 -28.48
C SER A 929 11.67 14.50 -29.07
N GLU A 930 12.00 13.39 -29.74
CA GLU A 930 11.02 12.44 -30.28
C GLU A 930 10.24 11.72 -29.18
N VAL A 931 10.86 11.59 -28.00
CA VAL A 931 10.22 11.17 -26.76
C VAL A 931 9.05 12.09 -26.41
N GLN A 932 9.25 13.40 -26.49
CA GLN A 932 8.20 14.37 -26.19
C GLN A 932 7.09 14.37 -27.25
N ARG A 933 7.46 14.26 -28.53
CA ARG A 933 6.51 14.15 -29.66
C ARG A 933 5.65 12.90 -29.55
N SER A 934 6.28 11.74 -29.34
CA SER A 934 5.59 10.48 -29.05
C SER A 934 4.61 10.71 -27.90
N ALA A 935 5.04 11.38 -26.83
CA ALA A 935 4.16 11.67 -25.70
C ALA A 935 2.93 12.51 -25.97
N GLU A 936 2.91 13.27 -27.07
CA GLU A 936 1.79 14.08 -27.51
C GLU A 936 0.92 13.36 -28.55
N GLU A 937 1.51 12.62 -29.50
CA GLU A 937 0.78 11.71 -30.39
C GLU A 937 -0.05 10.68 -29.62
N MET A 938 0.52 10.21 -28.53
CA MET A 938 -0.07 9.20 -27.66
C MET A 938 -0.99 9.84 -26.60
N LEU A 939 -1.09 11.15 -26.59
CA LEU A 939 -2.10 11.91 -25.86
C LEU A 939 -3.38 12.11 -26.67
N ASP A 940 -3.30 11.95 -27.99
CA ASP A 940 -4.36 12.19 -28.95
C ASP A 940 -5.36 11.02 -29.00
N GLN A 941 -6.64 11.38 -29.11
CA GLN A 941 -7.74 10.48 -29.43
C GLN A 941 -7.47 9.66 -30.71
N LYS A 942 -6.88 10.30 -31.73
CA LYS A 942 -6.71 9.79 -33.09
C LYS A 942 -5.79 8.58 -33.20
N LEU A 943 -4.60 8.63 -32.58
CA LEU A 943 -3.71 7.45 -32.54
C LEU A 943 -4.38 6.30 -31.78
N GLY A 944 -5.23 6.69 -30.83
CA GLY A 944 -6.25 5.82 -30.28
C GLY A 944 -7.06 5.07 -31.35
N ASP A 945 -7.94 5.79 -32.04
CA ASP A 945 -8.86 5.22 -33.03
C ASP A 945 -8.14 4.38 -34.11
N GLN A 946 -6.93 4.78 -34.51
CA GLN A 946 -6.10 4.03 -35.46
C GLN A 946 -5.68 2.65 -34.94
N LEU A 947 -5.16 2.57 -33.71
CA LEU A 947 -4.76 1.30 -33.13
C LEU A 947 -5.96 0.43 -32.75
N ARG A 948 -7.17 1.01 -32.60
CA ARG A 948 -8.43 0.25 -32.45
C ARG A 948 -8.75 -0.59 -33.67
N GLN A 949 -8.56 -0.04 -34.86
CA GLN A 949 -8.99 -0.69 -36.10
C GLN A 949 -8.18 -1.95 -36.43
N LYS A 950 -6.95 -2.06 -35.92
CA LYS A 950 -6.10 -3.25 -36.11
C LYS A 950 -6.56 -4.47 -35.31
N ILE A 951 -7.33 -4.24 -34.25
CA ILE A 951 -7.73 -5.23 -33.25
C ILE A 951 -8.72 -6.22 -33.82
N GLN A 952 -8.33 -7.49 -33.86
CA GLN A 952 -9.18 -8.52 -34.43
C GLN A 952 -10.19 -9.02 -33.40
N TYR A 953 -11.41 -9.31 -33.85
CA TYR A 953 -12.50 -9.74 -32.97
C TYR A 953 -12.48 -11.24 -32.63
N ASN A 954 -11.54 -12.06 -33.11
CA ASN A 954 -11.51 -13.51 -32.81
C ASN A 954 -10.12 -14.19 -32.66
N ARG A 955 -8.97 -13.50 -32.82
CA ARG A 955 -7.62 -14.10 -32.66
C ARG A 955 -6.51 -13.08 -32.42
N THR A 956 -5.47 -13.39 -31.64
CA THR A 956 -4.33 -12.47 -31.38
C THR A 956 -3.21 -12.69 -32.39
N HIS A 957 -2.32 -11.72 -32.52
CA HIS A 957 -1.03 -11.94 -33.17
C HIS A 957 0.05 -12.35 -32.15
N HIS A 958 0.73 -13.47 -32.43
CA HIS A 958 1.94 -13.91 -31.71
C HIS A 958 3.22 -13.23 -32.22
N ASN A 959 3.27 -12.93 -33.53
CA ASN A 959 4.38 -12.20 -34.13
C ASN A 959 4.47 -10.81 -33.50
N VAL A 960 5.64 -10.55 -32.93
CA VAL A 960 5.92 -9.41 -32.07
C VAL A 960 6.03 -8.12 -32.92
N SER A 961 6.56 -8.25 -34.14
CA SER A 961 6.74 -7.14 -35.11
C SER A 961 5.42 -6.56 -35.66
N TYR A 962 4.30 -7.29 -35.56
CA TYR A 962 2.97 -6.77 -35.89
C TYR A 962 2.58 -5.56 -35.02
N TYR A 963 3.16 -5.50 -33.82
CA TYR A 963 2.98 -4.41 -32.90
C TYR A 963 4.24 -3.53 -32.84
N ALA A 964 5.39 -4.05 -32.40
CA ALA A 964 6.60 -3.24 -32.07
C ALA A 964 7.77 -3.32 -33.03
N LYS A 965 8.59 -2.27 -32.97
CA LYS A 965 9.94 -2.19 -33.56
C LYS A 965 11.06 -2.29 -32.51
N TYR A 966 10.77 -1.89 -31.27
CA TYR A 966 11.72 -1.87 -30.15
C TYR A 966 11.10 -2.58 -28.95
N PHE A 967 11.91 -3.34 -28.21
CA PHE A 967 11.58 -3.76 -26.86
C PHE A 967 12.15 -2.77 -25.86
N SER A 968 11.87 -3.01 -24.57
CA SER A 968 12.50 -2.23 -23.53
C SER A 968 12.64 -3.03 -22.24
N HIS A 969 13.85 -3.04 -21.66
CA HIS A 969 14.41 -3.86 -20.55
C HIS A 969 13.71 -3.66 -19.22
N ALA A 970 13.56 -4.64 -18.30
CA ALA A 970 12.55 -4.62 -17.23
C ALA A 970 12.85 -4.13 -15.80
N ASP A 971 11.95 -3.26 -15.37
CA ASP A 971 12.20 -2.03 -14.49
C ASP A 971 11.29 -2.60 -13.25
N TYR A 972 11.57 -2.43 -11.95
CA TYR A 972 10.95 -3.16 -10.80
C TYR A 972 11.06 -2.50 -9.40
N GLY A 973 10.17 -1.72 -8.77
CA GLY A 973 10.05 -1.36 -7.31
C GLY A 973 8.85 -0.58 -6.66
N THR A 974 8.12 0.45 -7.23
CA THR A 974 7.05 1.41 -6.70
C THR A 974 5.99 0.95 -5.63
N THR A 975 4.93 1.74 -5.30
CA THR A 975 3.58 1.50 -4.61
C THR A 975 2.74 2.83 -4.49
N HIS A 976 1.45 3.09 -4.02
CA HIS A 976 0.83 4.52 -3.94
C HIS A 976 -0.08 5.27 -2.75
N ILE A 977 -1.08 6.35 -2.66
CA ILE A 977 -1.28 7.96 -2.22
C ILE A 977 -2.21 8.93 -3.22
N SER A 978 -3.20 9.88 -2.99
CA SER A 978 -3.42 11.20 -3.78
C SER A 978 -4.61 12.25 -3.54
N VAL A 979 -4.37 13.55 -3.19
CA VAL A 979 -4.45 14.44 -1.88
C VAL A 979 -5.99 15.22 -1.76
N LEU A 980 -7.25 15.01 -1.06
CA LEU A 980 -8.56 15.72 -0.29
C LEU A 980 -8.78 16.49 1.10
N ALA A 981 -8.93 17.83 1.10
CA ALA A 981 -8.91 18.96 2.06
C ALA A 981 -10.22 19.53 2.59
N LYS A 982 -10.04 20.50 3.50
CA LYS A 982 -10.82 21.74 3.56
C LYS A 982 -11.14 22.23 2.14
N ASN A 983 -10.09 22.66 1.46
CA ASN A 983 -10.18 23.55 0.32
C ASN A 983 -10.31 22.89 -1.07
N GLY A 984 -9.65 21.77 -1.39
CA GLY A 984 -9.58 21.18 -2.73
C GLY A 984 -8.17 21.09 -3.31
N ASP A 985 -7.24 21.93 -2.82
CA ASP A 985 -5.83 21.93 -3.22
C ASP A 985 -5.17 20.66 -2.76
N ALA A 986 -4.05 20.25 -3.34
CA ALA A 986 -3.85 18.84 -3.48
C ALA A 986 -2.46 18.49 -4.01
N VAL A 987 -2.16 17.20 -4.14
CA VAL A 987 -0.91 16.71 -4.73
C VAL A 987 -1.00 15.28 -5.25
N ALA A 988 0.00 14.86 -6.01
CA ALA A 988 0.34 13.48 -6.25
C ALA A 988 1.84 13.15 -5.89
N VAL A 989 2.35 11.92 -5.61
CA VAL A 989 3.74 11.41 -5.31
C VAL A 989 4.03 9.87 -5.51
N THR A 990 4.81 9.34 -6.52
CA THR A 990 5.13 7.87 -6.86
C THR A 990 6.60 7.69 -6.78
N THR A 991 7.24 6.79 -6.01
CA THR A 991 8.71 6.91 -5.93
C THR A 991 9.64 5.64 -5.84
N THR A 992 10.91 5.53 -6.40
CA THR A 992 11.76 4.29 -6.81
C THR A 992 13.09 4.05 -6.03
N ILE A 993 13.73 2.92 -5.52
CA ILE A 993 15.17 2.76 -5.02
C ILE A 993 15.90 1.96 -5.99
N ASN A 994 15.24 0.89 -6.42
CA ASN A 994 15.69 -0.38 -6.94
C ASN A 994 14.90 -1.51 -6.28
N LEU A 995 14.12 -2.33 -7.05
CA LEU A 995 13.36 -3.56 -6.62
C LEU A 995 14.10 -4.06 -5.52
N ARG A 996 13.30 -4.26 -4.50
CA ARG A 996 13.59 -5.24 -3.53
C ARG A 996 15.07 -5.03 -3.26
N PHE A 997 15.42 -3.80 -2.78
CA PHE A 997 16.53 -3.12 -2.03
C PHE A 997 17.95 -2.95 -2.76
N GLY A 998 18.02 -2.96 -4.11
CA GLY A 998 19.16 -3.02 -5.10
C GLY A 998 20.70 -3.47 -4.94
N CYS A 999 21.71 -2.86 -4.27
CA CYS A 999 23.19 -3.17 -4.57
C CYS A 999 23.75 -4.29 -3.79
N ARG A 1000 22.94 -4.70 -2.88
CA ARG A 1000 23.24 -5.82 -2.10
C ARG A 1000 24.29 -5.41 -1.01
N TYR A 1001 25.38 -4.71 -1.29
CA TYR A 1001 26.25 -4.01 -0.31
C TYR A 1001 25.61 -2.93 0.62
N ARG A 1002 26.12 -2.75 1.85
CA ARG A 1002 25.86 -1.62 2.76
C ARG A 1002 27.08 -0.65 2.95
N SER A 1003 27.68 -0.24 4.07
CA SER A 1003 28.91 0.60 4.31
C SER A 1003 29.16 0.94 5.80
N MET A 1004 30.38 0.85 6.33
CA MET A 1004 30.62 0.74 7.80
C MET A 1004 30.19 1.94 8.66
N ASP A 1005 30.00 3.14 8.13
CA ASP A 1005 30.13 4.34 8.98
C ASP A 1005 28.82 4.94 9.53
N THR A 1006 27.73 4.78 8.79
CA THR A 1006 26.84 5.94 8.62
C THR A 1006 25.25 5.80 8.76
N GLY A 1007 24.40 5.01 8.05
CA GLY A 1007 22.88 5.00 8.08
C GLY A 1007 21.87 4.81 6.85
N ILE A 1008 22.26 4.53 5.57
CA ILE A 1008 21.57 4.34 4.23
C ILE A 1008 21.90 3.03 3.45
N ILE A 1009 21.60 3.02 2.11
CA ILE A 1009 20.83 2.14 1.22
C ILE A 1009 20.52 2.78 -0.18
N TYR A 1010 20.79 2.15 -1.33
CA TYR A 1010 21.79 2.72 -2.27
C TYR A 1010 21.58 2.70 -3.86
N ASN A 1011 20.42 2.75 -4.55
CA ASN A 1011 20.15 2.59 -6.06
C ASN A 1011 21.01 1.88 -7.16
N ASN A 1012 20.26 1.30 -8.14
CA ASN A 1012 20.73 0.80 -9.45
C ASN A 1012 20.23 1.52 -10.70
N GLN A 1013 19.95 2.81 -10.68
CA GLN A 1013 19.44 3.44 -11.89
C GLN A 1013 20.22 3.53 -13.17
N MET A 1014 21.35 2.87 -13.26
CA MET A 1014 21.90 2.53 -14.55
C MET A 1014 21.38 1.29 -15.25
N ALA A 1015 20.89 0.24 -14.56
CA ALA A 1015 20.32 -0.88 -15.33
C ALA A 1015 19.11 -0.48 -16.13
N ASP A 1016 18.52 0.65 -15.73
CA ASP A 1016 17.24 1.12 -16.15
C ASP A 1016 17.09 1.39 -17.60
N PHE A 1017 18.15 2.04 -18.01
CA PHE A 1017 18.49 2.19 -19.36
C PHE A 1017 18.54 0.82 -20.01
N ASP A 1018 17.78 0.70 -21.08
CA ASP A 1018 17.97 -0.34 -22.05
C ASP A 1018 19.46 -0.47 -22.36
N ILE A 1019 19.99 -1.65 -22.07
CA ILE A 1019 21.40 -1.93 -22.34
C ILE A 1019 21.50 -2.26 -23.83
N PRO A 1020 22.44 -1.65 -24.57
CA PRO A 1020 22.72 -2.02 -25.94
C PRO A 1020 23.19 -3.48 -25.98
N ASP A 1021 22.32 -4.36 -26.47
CA ASP A 1021 22.59 -5.78 -26.65
C ASP A 1021 22.97 -6.08 -28.11
N HIS A 1022 23.75 -7.13 -28.32
CA HIS A 1022 24.23 -7.57 -29.64
C HIS A 1022 23.37 -8.67 -30.26
N GLU A 1023 22.58 -9.40 -29.47
CA GLU A 1023 21.65 -10.41 -29.99
C GLU A 1023 20.21 -9.89 -30.06
N VAL A 1024 19.44 -10.38 -31.04
CA VAL A 1024 18.14 -9.79 -31.44
C VAL A 1024 17.06 -10.86 -31.56
N GLU A 1025 16.19 -10.95 -30.55
CA GLU A 1025 15.00 -11.79 -30.58
C GLU A 1025 13.92 -11.15 -31.50
N ASP A 1026 13.25 -11.95 -32.33
CA ASP A 1026 12.13 -11.53 -33.21
C ASP A 1026 12.37 -10.28 -34.11
N ASN A 1027 13.63 -9.93 -34.40
CA ASN A 1027 14.04 -8.68 -35.08
C ASN A 1027 13.64 -7.39 -34.35
N ILE A 1028 13.64 -7.41 -33.00
CA ILE A 1028 13.25 -6.26 -32.17
C ILE A 1028 14.38 -5.92 -31.19
N HIS A 1029 14.78 -4.64 -31.18
CA HIS A 1029 15.97 -4.17 -30.47
C HIS A 1029 15.64 -3.48 -29.13
N PRO A 1030 16.57 -3.43 -28.15
CA PRO A 1030 16.47 -2.55 -26.97
C PRO A 1030 16.19 -1.09 -27.35
N SER A 1031 15.42 -0.37 -26.52
CA SER A 1031 14.93 0.99 -26.83
C SER A 1031 16.04 2.06 -26.73
N PRO A 1032 16.52 2.65 -27.84
CA PRO A 1032 17.66 3.59 -27.83
C PRO A 1032 17.34 4.90 -27.11
N PHE A 1033 16.07 5.29 -27.07
CA PHE A 1033 15.56 6.42 -26.29
C PHE A 1033 15.92 6.31 -24.80
N ASN A 1034 16.09 5.08 -24.34
CA ASN A 1034 16.43 4.70 -22.97
C ASN A 1034 17.88 4.17 -22.84
N PHE A 1035 18.85 4.56 -23.65
CA PHE A 1035 20.25 4.13 -23.39
C PHE A 1035 20.93 4.98 -22.29
N PRO A 1036 21.93 4.43 -21.56
CA PRO A 1036 22.54 5.09 -20.40
C PRO A 1036 23.50 6.20 -20.81
N GLU A 1037 23.22 7.43 -20.40
CA GLU A 1037 24.01 8.61 -20.78
C GLU A 1037 24.33 9.51 -19.56
N PRO A 1038 25.52 10.14 -19.47
CA PRO A 1038 25.89 10.96 -18.33
C PRO A 1038 24.89 12.07 -18.02
N GLY A 1039 24.42 12.11 -16.77
CA GLY A 1039 23.42 13.05 -16.31
C GLY A 1039 21.99 12.78 -16.80
N LYS A 1040 21.76 11.75 -17.62
CA LYS A 1040 20.47 11.46 -18.22
C LYS A 1040 19.48 10.91 -17.25
N ARG A 1041 18.23 11.27 -17.47
CA ARG A 1041 17.11 10.65 -16.83
C ARG A 1041 16.89 9.30 -17.46
N PRO A 1042 17.21 8.19 -16.78
CA PRO A 1042 16.75 6.91 -17.28
C PRO A 1042 15.28 7.02 -17.61
N PHE A 1043 14.89 6.27 -18.65
CA PHE A 1043 13.50 6.01 -18.85
C PHE A 1043 13.01 5.18 -17.69
N SER A 1044 11.76 4.78 -17.84
CA SER A 1044 10.94 4.46 -16.72
C SER A 1044 9.71 3.75 -17.14
N SER A 1045 9.01 3.27 -16.11
CA SER A 1045 7.57 3.01 -16.04
C SER A 1045 6.43 3.68 -15.09
N MET A 1046 6.10 4.99 -14.82
CA MET A 1046 4.79 5.53 -14.23
C MET A 1046 4.10 6.74 -14.96
N THR A 1047 3.21 7.63 -14.39
CA THR A 1047 2.43 8.77 -15.05
C THR A 1047 1.22 9.49 -14.32
N PRO A 1048 1.25 10.59 -13.55
CA PRO A 1048 0.39 10.95 -12.33
C PRO A 1048 -0.95 11.76 -11.93
N THR A 1049 -2.18 11.23 -11.71
CA THR A 1049 -3.67 11.52 -11.97
C THR A 1049 -4.95 12.02 -11.10
N ILE A 1050 -5.18 13.25 -10.54
CA ILE A 1050 -6.43 14.08 -10.72
C ILE A 1050 -6.84 14.18 -12.19
N LEU A 1051 -8.07 14.54 -12.53
CA LEU A 1051 -8.66 15.34 -13.59
C LEU A 1051 -9.81 16.13 -12.96
N THR A 1052 -10.03 17.38 -13.33
CA THR A 1052 -10.92 18.25 -12.54
C THR A 1052 -12.27 18.44 -13.20
N ASP A 1053 -13.36 18.23 -12.46
CA ASP A 1053 -14.67 18.57 -13.00
C ASP A 1053 -14.66 20.01 -13.50
N ASP A 1054 -15.67 20.35 -14.29
CA ASP A 1054 -15.71 21.68 -14.88
C ASP A 1054 -15.79 22.78 -13.80
N ASN A 1055 -16.33 22.47 -12.61
CA ASN A 1055 -16.32 23.34 -11.42
C ASN A 1055 -14.91 23.52 -10.83
N GLY A 1056 -13.93 22.73 -11.29
CA GLY A 1056 -12.61 22.59 -10.72
C GLY A 1056 -12.60 21.67 -9.52
N ASP A 1057 -13.75 21.15 -9.08
CA ASP A 1057 -13.77 19.93 -8.30
C ASP A 1057 -13.34 18.83 -9.27
N VAL A 1058 -12.04 18.64 -9.46
CA VAL A 1058 -11.42 17.43 -8.93
C VAL A 1058 -12.43 16.25 -8.73
N GLN A 1059 -12.34 15.03 -9.28
CA GLN A 1059 -13.10 13.86 -8.78
C GLN A 1059 -12.40 12.62 -8.15
N VAL A 1060 -11.59 11.81 -8.83
CA VAL A 1060 -10.77 10.57 -8.58
C VAL A 1060 -9.19 10.58 -8.72
N VAL A 1061 -8.28 10.38 -7.75
CA VAL A 1061 -6.82 10.26 -8.18
C VAL A 1061 -6.47 8.83 -8.56
N ILE A 1062 -5.43 8.39 -9.32
CA ILE A 1062 -5.11 6.93 -9.52
C ILE A 1062 -3.62 6.44 -9.81
N GLY A 1063 -2.97 5.49 -9.06
CA GLY A 1063 -1.49 5.12 -9.17
C GLY A 1063 -0.83 3.92 -8.30
N ALA A 1064 0.44 3.31 -8.37
CA ALA A 1064 1.02 1.90 -8.12
C ALA A 1064 2.37 1.55 -7.42
N SER A 1065 2.59 0.18 -7.22
CA SER A 1065 3.62 -0.96 -7.02
C SER A 1065 3.52 -2.08 -8.13
N GLY A 1066 4.44 -3.04 -8.34
CA GLY A 1066 4.80 -3.90 -9.54
C GLY A 1066 6.27 -4.00 -10.19
N GLY A 1067 6.65 -3.26 -11.27
CA GLY A 1067 7.94 -3.12 -12.11
C GLY A 1067 8.13 -2.33 -13.51
N LYS A 1068 8.20 -2.63 -14.84
CA LYS A 1068 7.87 -3.59 -15.93
C LYS A 1068 6.39 -3.87 -16.23
N ARG A 1069 5.85 -5.02 -15.96
CA ARG A 1069 4.48 -5.43 -16.02
C ARG A 1069 3.32 -4.59 -15.32
N ILE A 1070 2.73 -3.45 -15.73
CA ILE A 1070 1.69 -2.77 -14.84
C ILE A 1070 0.88 -1.59 -15.31
N THR A 1071 1.21 -0.67 -16.23
CA THR A 1071 0.18 0.31 -16.66
C THR A 1071 -0.96 -0.43 -17.35
N THR A 1072 -0.90 -1.72 -17.24
CA THR A 1072 -1.93 -2.66 -17.27
C THR A 1072 -2.93 -2.66 -16.17
N ALA A 1073 -2.60 -2.55 -14.90
CA ALA A 1073 -3.53 -2.99 -13.91
C ALA A 1073 -4.65 -2.00 -13.55
N VAL A 1074 -4.49 -0.70 -13.83
CA VAL A 1074 -5.43 0.41 -14.09
C VAL A 1074 -5.71 0.46 -15.56
N SER A 1075 -5.68 -0.71 -16.15
CA SER A 1075 -6.32 -0.86 -17.36
C SER A 1075 -7.28 -2.17 -17.52
N LEU A 1076 -8.60 -2.59 -17.27
CA LEU A 1076 -10.07 -2.55 -16.61
C LEU A 1076 -11.08 -1.37 -15.93
N VAL A 1077 -11.00 -0.68 -14.72
CA VAL A 1077 -11.64 0.64 -14.19
C VAL A 1077 -11.48 2.13 -14.59
N LEU A 1078 -10.61 2.77 -15.43
CA LEU A 1078 -10.94 4.17 -15.84
C LEU A 1078 -12.27 4.32 -16.61
N MET A 1079 -12.92 3.20 -16.66
CA MET A 1079 -13.90 2.60 -17.47
C MET A 1079 -15.00 2.13 -16.54
N ASN A 1080 -14.75 2.18 -15.18
CA ASN A 1080 -15.48 1.45 -14.18
C ASN A 1080 -16.46 1.99 -13.13
N LYS A 1081 -16.50 3.11 -12.29
CA LYS A 1081 -17.71 3.79 -11.49
C LYS A 1081 -18.67 5.14 -11.80
N LEU A 1082 -19.34 5.84 -12.83
CA LEU A 1082 -20.03 5.98 -14.24
C LEU A 1082 -20.55 4.83 -15.14
N TRP A 1083 -20.15 4.49 -16.36
CA TRP A 1083 -20.64 3.22 -16.98
C TRP A 1083 -20.46 1.88 -16.18
N PHE A 1084 -19.38 1.11 -16.12
CA PHE A 1084 -19.26 -0.25 -15.48
C PHE A 1084 -20.11 -0.99 -14.35
N GLY A 1085 -21.26 -0.58 -13.83
CA GLY A 1085 -22.01 -1.30 -12.76
C GLY A 1085 -21.88 -0.86 -11.28
N MET A 1086 -20.87 -1.40 -10.58
CA MET A 1086 -20.76 -1.73 -9.13
C MET A 1086 -20.49 -0.57 -8.08
N THR A 1087 -19.70 -0.70 -6.99
CA THR A 1087 -18.89 0.37 -6.28
C THR A 1087 -17.48 -0.12 -6.03
N LEU A 1088 -16.50 0.74 -5.96
CA LEU A 1088 -15.48 0.65 -4.92
C LEU A 1088 -14.81 -0.72 -4.60
N PRO A 1089 -15.16 -1.58 -3.62
CA PRO A 1089 -14.65 -3.42 -3.76
C PRO A 1089 -15.18 -4.14 -4.98
N GLU A 1090 -15.68 -3.34 -5.90
CA GLU A 1090 -16.28 -3.63 -7.20
C GLU A 1090 -16.06 -2.50 -8.16
N ALA A 1091 -15.19 -1.55 -7.85
CA ALA A 1091 -14.12 -1.46 -8.81
C ALA A 1091 -12.76 -2.01 -8.41
N VAL A 1092 -12.50 -2.66 -7.25
CA VAL A 1092 -11.17 -3.28 -7.03
C VAL A 1092 -10.87 -4.56 -6.28
N LYS A 1093 -11.78 -5.23 -5.56
CA LYS A 1093 -11.59 -6.60 -5.03
C LYS A 1093 -10.69 -7.56 -5.91
N LYS A 1094 -11.27 -8.52 -6.61
CA LYS A 1094 -10.91 -9.25 -7.85
C LYS A 1094 -9.76 -8.78 -8.80
N GLN A 1095 -9.79 -9.20 -10.07
CA GLN A 1095 -8.68 -9.98 -10.60
C GLN A 1095 -8.06 -9.45 -11.91
N ARG A 1096 -7.04 -10.13 -12.51
CA ARG A 1096 -6.19 -9.62 -13.62
C ARG A 1096 -5.06 -10.53 -14.28
N LEU A 1097 -5.16 -10.86 -15.55
CA LEU A 1097 -4.11 -11.44 -16.46
C LEU A 1097 -2.94 -10.47 -16.88
N HIS A 1098 -2.55 -10.28 -18.17
CA HIS A 1098 -1.45 -9.46 -18.84
C HIS A 1098 -0.45 -10.14 -19.88
N ASN A 1099 0.19 -9.47 -20.85
CA ASN A 1099 1.40 -9.93 -21.61
C ASN A 1099 2.02 -8.82 -22.49
N HIS A 1100 3.27 -8.47 -22.37
CA HIS A 1100 3.81 -7.15 -22.76
C HIS A 1100 4.25 -6.98 -24.19
N LEU A 1101 4.47 -8.09 -24.91
CA LEU A 1101 5.14 -8.25 -26.22
C LEU A 1101 6.35 -9.22 -26.27
N VAL A 1102 7.56 -8.90 -25.73
CA VAL A 1102 8.83 -9.71 -25.78
C VAL A 1102 9.87 -9.35 -24.67
N PRO A 1103 10.48 -10.29 -23.91
CA PRO A 1103 10.79 -11.67 -24.31
C PRO A 1103 9.89 -12.79 -23.79
N ASP A 1104 9.43 -12.78 -22.52
CA ASP A 1104 8.26 -13.60 -22.16
C ASP A 1104 7.11 -13.13 -23.07
N ARG A 1105 6.15 -13.99 -23.40
CA ARG A 1105 4.98 -13.65 -24.23
C ARG A 1105 3.74 -14.38 -23.69
N ASN A 1106 3.89 -14.96 -22.50
CA ASN A 1106 3.06 -16.01 -21.94
C ASN A 1106 2.35 -15.43 -20.72
N VAL A 1107 1.10 -15.10 -21.00
CA VAL A 1107 0.11 -14.57 -20.09
C VAL A 1107 0.01 -15.44 -18.86
N THR A 1108 -0.30 -14.80 -17.75
CA THR A 1108 -0.55 -15.37 -16.44
C THR A 1108 -1.94 -14.83 -15.93
N ILE A 1109 -2.32 -14.95 -14.64
CA ILE A 1109 -3.64 -14.60 -13.98
C ILE A 1109 -4.06 -13.97 -12.50
N GLU A 1110 -3.66 -13.85 -11.10
CA GLU A 1110 -2.61 -14.14 -9.92
C GLU A 1110 -2.65 -15.21 -8.76
N ARG A 1111 -1.54 -15.85 -8.35
CA ARG A 1111 -1.51 -17.24 -7.80
C ARG A 1111 -2.02 -17.73 -6.45
N LYS A 1112 -3.25 -17.51 -6.03
CA LYS A 1112 -3.83 -18.30 -4.91
C LYS A 1112 -5.10 -19.07 -5.25
N GLU A 1113 -5.72 -19.63 -4.22
CA GLU A 1113 -7.14 -19.82 -4.07
C GLU A 1113 -7.64 -18.75 -3.10
N LYS A 1114 -6.93 -17.81 -2.48
CA LYS A 1114 -7.52 -16.63 -1.80
C LYS A 1114 -8.71 -15.83 -2.54
N TYR A 1115 -8.97 -15.90 -3.89
CA TYR A 1115 -9.39 -14.86 -4.93
C TYR A 1115 -9.65 -14.97 -6.58
N ARG A 1116 -9.82 -16.05 -7.45
CA ARG A 1116 -9.53 -16.45 -8.93
C ARG A 1116 -10.66 -16.13 -9.96
N LEU A 1117 -10.29 -15.99 -11.23
CA LEU A 1117 -11.13 -15.97 -12.42
C LEU A 1117 -11.76 -17.40 -12.77
N LYS A 1118 -12.56 -18.06 -11.89
CA LYS A 1118 -13.48 -19.27 -12.06
C LYS A 1118 -13.05 -20.54 -13.01
N GLU A 1119 -13.87 -21.56 -13.47
CA GLU A 1119 -13.48 -22.98 -13.99
C GLU A 1119 -13.47 -23.53 -15.53
N GLU A 1120 -14.04 -22.99 -16.65
CA GLU A 1120 -13.73 -23.27 -18.15
C GLU A 1120 -13.37 -22.13 -19.26
N ILE A 1121 -13.11 -20.83 -18.89
CA ILE A 1121 -12.48 -19.50 -19.34
C ILE A 1121 -11.25 -19.96 -20.15
N VAL A 1122 -10.01 -19.81 -19.68
CA VAL A 1122 -8.71 -20.23 -20.27
C VAL A 1122 -8.77 -20.44 -21.78
N GLU A 1123 -8.97 -21.68 -22.20
CA GLU A 1123 -10.00 -22.13 -23.14
C GLU A 1123 -10.54 -21.05 -24.08
N GLY A 1124 -11.65 -20.31 -23.93
CA GLY A 1124 -12.06 -19.31 -24.95
C GLY A 1124 -11.07 -18.21 -25.37
N LEU A 1125 -9.88 -18.12 -24.77
CA LEU A 1125 -8.76 -17.40 -25.36
C LEU A 1125 -7.47 -18.20 -25.58
N ARG A 1126 -7.28 -19.38 -24.99
CA ARG A 1126 -6.45 -20.41 -25.63
C ARG A 1126 -6.97 -20.65 -27.06
N ARG A 1127 -8.29 -20.86 -27.19
CA ARG A 1127 -9.14 -20.87 -28.41
C ARG A 1127 -8.99 -19.62 -29.28
N MET A 1128 -8.36 -18.53 -28.81
CA MET A 1128 -8.08 -17.33 -29.61
C MET A 1128 -6.62 -16.88 -29.56
N GLY A 1129 -5.71 -17.82 -29.30
CA GLY A 1129 -4.26 -17.66 -29.48
C GLY A 1129 -3.51 -17.07 -28.29
N HIS A 1130 -4.04 -17.09 -27.08
CA HIS A 1130 -3.30 -16.62 -25.91
C HIS A 1130 -2.51 -17.75 -25.26
N TRP A 1131 -1.21 -17.49 -25.05
CA TRP A 1131 -0.34 -18.34 -24.24
C TRP A 1131 -0.42 -17.92 -22.80
N VAL A 1132 -0.58 -18.90 -21.92
CA VAL A 1132 -1.56 -18.79 -20.83
C VAL A 1132 -1.11 -19.80 -19.74
N GLN A 1133 -0.14 -19.35 -18.93
CA GLN A 1133 0.65 -20.05 -17.89
C GLN A 1133 0.45 -19.53 -16.44
N ASP A 1134 1.12 -20.15 -15.47
CA ASP A 1134 0.95 -19.87 -14.04
C ASP A 1134 2.24 -19.25 -13.39
N GLY A 1135 2.32 -17.92 -13.28
CA GLY A 1135 3.44 -17.15 -12.69
C GLY A 1135 3.56 -17.14 -11.14
N LYS A 1136 4.50 -16.33 -10.61
CA LYS A 1136 5.20 -16.55 -9.32
C LYS A 1136 4.63 -15.81 -8.10
N LYS A 1137 5.07 -16.21 -6.91
CA LYS A 1137 4.40 -15.85 -5.65
C LYS A 1137 4.45 -14.35 -5.42
N ASN A 1138 3.28 -13.71 -5.35
CA ASN A 1138 3.15 -12.33 -4.88
C ASN A 1138 3.97 -11.35 -5.69
N GLU A 1139 4.24 -11.64 -6.95
CA GLU A 1139 5.33 -10.98 -7.68
C GLU A 1139 5.04 -9.48 -7.98
N PHE A 1140 3.79 -8.97 -7.79
CA PHE A 1140 3.07 -7.81 -8.42
C PHE A 1140 2.82 -6.45 -7.73
N ALA A 1141 2.19 -5.53 -8.48
CA ALA A 1141 1.17 -4.52 -8.10
C ALA A 1141 0.10 -4.81 -7.04
N VAL A 1142 -0.68 -3.81 -6.56
CA VAL A 1142 -0.75 -3.45 -5.10
C VAL A 1142 -1.80 -2.36 -4.62
N VAL A 1143 -2.93 -1.99 -5.28
CA VAL A 1143 -4.07 -1.09 -4.78
C VAL A 1143 -3.86 0.25 -4.04
N GLN A 1144 -4.21 1.43 -4.60
CA GLN A 1144 -3.90 2.77 -4.07
C GLN A 1144 -4.85 4.00 -4.21
N ALA A 1145 -5.84 4.38 -3.38
CA ALA A 1145 -7.20 4.58 -3.82
C ALA A 1145 -8.28 5.71 -3.20
N VAL A 1146 -9.18 6.59 -3.89
CA VAL A 1146 -9.96 7.93 -3.47
C VAL A 1146 -11.04 8.90 -4.37
N TYR A 1147 -12.35 9.34 -4.10
CA TYR A 1147 -13.24 10.34 -4.99
C TYR A 1147 -14.23 11.69 -4.67
N ARG A 1148 -15.56 12.00 -5.12
CA ARG A 1148 -16.81 12.91 -4.61
C ARG A 1148 -18.35 12.67 -4.99
N GLU A 1149 -19.26 13.64 -5.42
CA GLU A 1149 -20.65 13.63 -6.10
C GLU A 1149 -21.15 15.03 -6.51
N GLY A 1150 -20.45 15.71 -7.40
CA GLY A 1150 -20.35 17.16 -7.39
C GLY A 1150 -19.77 17.60 -6.04
N GLN A 1151 -20.58 17.52 -5.00
CA GLN A 1151 -20.19 17.65 -3.61
C GLN A 1151 -20.47 16.41 -2.71
N GLY A 1152 -20.88 15.20 -3.18
CA GLY A 1152 -21.18 13.95 -2.40
C GLY A 1152 -20.04 12.94 -2.02
N PRO A 1153 -20.30 11.73 -1.42
CA PRO A 1153 -19.72 10.82 -0.35
C PRO A 1153 -18.39 10.01 -0.58
N ILE A 1154 -17.34 10.05 0.28
CA ILE A 1154 -15.98 9.41 0.13
C ILE A 1154 -15.93 7.92 0.17
N TYR A 1155 -15.08 7.28 -0.58
CA TYR A 1155 -14.63 5.96 -0.35
C TYR A 1155 -13.26 5.88 -1.07
N ALA A 1156 -12.30 5.12 -0.52
CA ALA A 1156 -10.84 5.18 -0.80
C ALA A 1156 -10.10 3.86 -0.28
N GLU A 1157 -8.84 3.40 -0.62
CA GLU A 1157 -8.22 2.04 -0.21
C GLU A 1157 -6.80 1.41 -0.63
N SER A 1158 -6.23 0.49 0.17
CA SER A 1158 -5.14 -0.53 -0.07
C SER A 1158 -5.43 -1.79 -0.88
N ASP A 1159 -4.43 -2.64 -1.18
CA ASP A 1159 -4.56 -4.04 -1.70
C ASP A 1159 -4.51 -5.17 -0.67
N PRO A 1160 -4.65 -6.52 -0.83
CA PRO A 1160 -4.42 -8.01 0.53
C PRO A 1160 -3.14 -8.83 1.08
N ARG A 1161 -1.93 -9.02 0.45
CA ARG A 1161 -0.64 -9.26 1.13
C ARG A 1161 0.10 -8.00 1.57
N LYS A 1162 0.13 -6.82 0.93
CA LYS A 1162 0.63 -5.56 1.53
C LYS A 1162 0.07 -5.19 2.86
N PHE A 1163 -0.53 -6.12 3.66
CA PHE A 1163 -1.07 -5.92 4.99
C PHE A 1163 -1.84 -4.59 5.32
N GLY A 1164 -2.01 -3.55 4.46
CA GLY A 1164 -2.57 -2.16 4.44
C GLY A 1164 -3.67 -1.76 5.42
N ALA A 1165 -4.42 -0.64 5.30
CA ALA A 1165 -5.24 -0.05 6.36
C ALA A 1165 -5.91 1.36 6.24
N PRO A 1166 -7.24 1.49 6.05
CA PRO A 1166 -7.90 2.80 6.17
C PRO A 1166 -8.12 3.72 7.40
N ALA A 1167 -7.05 4.32 7.92
CA ALA A 1167 -6.94 5.33 8.98
C ALA A 1167 -7.33 6.86 8.91
N GLY A 1168 -8.58 7.30 8.80
CA GLY A 1168 -8.86 8.74 8.96
C GLY A 1168 -10.21 9.20 9.48
N GLN A 1169 -10.34 10.52 9.69
CA GLN A 1169 -11.43 11.29 10.32
C GLN A 1169 -12.30 12.02 9.31
#